data_AF-A0A1E9ZBB3-F1
#
_entry.id   AF-A0A1E9ZBB3-F1
#
_cell.length_a   1.000
_cell.length_b   1.000
_cell.length_c   1.000
_cell.angle_alpha   90.00
_cell.angle_beta   90.00
_cell.angle_gamma   90.00
#
_symmetry.space_group_name_H-M   'P 1'
#
loop_
_entity.id
_entity.type
_entity.pdbx_description
1 polymer ?
#
loop_
_entity_poly.entity_id
_entity_poly.type
_entity_poly.pdbx_seq_one_letter_code
_entity_poly.pdbx_strand_id
1 'polypeptide(L)'
;MTTTYTNKPAEKRHVHSWSAKKWAAFALAFGTAFTAAPLTPTTPASAATGTHDGSSSDKAAASCYEVKQVNPSASSGTYWLYTPQMSGPAQFYCDQETDGGGWVMIGRGREGWTESYNGTGDPNQLHQNPTGPAAFTPVQLPANTVDALLNGVKPQDLPDGMRLRRAHNARGTQWQNVYVQRPQTEQWTWAMSYGQRWGTVKFTGAGINRTAHMGGSASEMAPGITTSSVRFFANPNQGYQIGFAYGALVNFGNENSDSYIYHKRGSFGYSIPFTQVFLRPKLTQRDLNFSQIGSGSAASNRRALPNSYTMPVRWRTSEQTGTGKKNEMNTYVQAITQVGDTVFTGGDFKYVESAGGERVDQSYLAGYNVDSGELVRSFRPTFNGQIKALEALPNNRLAVGGEFTEVNGEKVNHFVILDATTGQIDRTWDLQIQRRNGDAAQVKTLLVQDGYLYIGGNFTHVKGNTSKAYAYSRGAARIKLSNGEVDWNWRPNFNGTVNGITAASDNSTVHAAGYFTELNNQRAFRLAALNGSNASNIKWEWEPSLKLNITDRIVYAFQFDVQDAGSTVWTGGADHLIANYSKNGYGRISSSISKYGGDWQDLHLSGNTIYGACHCGDVLFEGSTGYHTYWKESKAVHRMRLVAAFDKDSGEVIGEFSPVLKGASGYGVWESFVDSRGNLWVGGDINRSLGANGEQRTVGFARFASRDVTAPSTPSNLSVQRDGSTDKLSWSGVRESGARYQVLRDDRVIATVSGTSYEVEHTDGARYYVRSIDASENFSASTGAAQA
;
A
#
# COMPACT_ATOMS: atom_id res chain seq x y z
N MET A 1 -16.47 43.00 39.15
CA MET A 1 -15.93 44.13 39.91
C MET A 1 -14.43 43.95 40.07
N THR A 2 -13.69 45.06 40.04
CA THR A 2 -12.38 45.32 40.68
C THR A 2 -12.33 44.80 42.13
N THR A 3 -11.20 44.45 42.79
CA THR A 3 -9.76 44.25 42.42
C THR A 3 -9.14 43.25 43.46
N THR A 4 -7.84 43.00 43.73
CA THR A 4 -6.54 43.72 43.52
C THR A 4 -5.36 42.71 43.39
N TYR A 5 -4.17 43.02 43.94
CA TYR A 5 -2.94 42.20 43.97
C TYR A 5 -2.26 42.29 45.35
N THR A 6 -1.47 41.27 45.73
CA THR A 6 -0.31 41.45 46.64
C THR A 6 0.83 40.43 46.41
N ASN A 7 2.02 41.01 46.23
CA ASN A 7 3.41 40.53 46.02
C ASN A 7 3.96 39.14 46.43
N LYS A 8 5.14 38.85 45.83
CA LYS A 8 6.10 37.75 46.08
C LYS A 8 7.10 38.05 47.22
N PRO A 9 7.93 37.07 47.63
CA PRO A 9 9.36 36.97 47.19
C PRO A 9 9.60 35.70 46.35
N ALA A 10 10.52 35.58 45.37
CA ALA A 10 11.98 35.80 45.36
C ALA A 10 12.73 34.81 46.29
N GLU A 11 13.74 34.06 45.86
CA GLU A 11 14.42 33.97 44.54
C GLU A 11 13.91 32.74 43.72
N LYS A 12 14.64 31.94 42.91
CA LYS A 12 15.99 31.99 42.29
C LYS A 12 16.01 31.19 40.96
N ARG A 13 17.08 31.31 40.17
CA ARG A 13 17.42 30.43 39.02
C ARG A 13 18.94 30.31 38.90
N HIS A 14 19.46 29.08 38.77
CA HIS A 14 20.84 28.85 38.36
C HIS A 14 20.89 28.55 36.85
N VAL A 15 21.81 29.22 36.16
CA VAL A 15 22.20 28.94 34.77
C VAL A 15 23.62 28.41 34.83
N HIS A 16 23.87 27.24 34.24
CA HIS A 16 25.22 26.73 34.03
C HIS A 16 25.52 26.65 32.54
N SER A 17 26.54 27.39 32.13
CA SER A 17 27.14 27.30 30.81
C SER A 17 27.90 25.98 30.65
N TRP A 18 27.81 25.37 29.48
CA TRP A 18 28.72 24.31 29.08
C TRP A 18 29.93 24.91 28.37
N SER A 19 31.12 24.63 28.92
CA SER A 19 32.40 25.04 28.33
C SER A 19 33.02 23.86 27.58
N ALA A 20 33.56 24.13 26.38
CA ALA A 20 34.21 23.10 25.57
C ALA A 20 35.66 22.87 26.04
N LYS A 21 36.07 21.60 26.15
CA LYS A 21 37.48 21.16 26.12
C LYS A 21 37.59 19.81 25.39
N LYS A 22 38.78 19.55 24.82
CA LYS A 22 39.10 18.41 23.94
C LYS A 22 40.00 17.39 24.63
N TRP A 23 40.21 16.26 23.94
CA TRP A 23 41.19 15.19 24.20
C TRP A 23 40.81 14.23 25.36
N ALA A 24 41.19 12.95 25.35
CA ALA A 24 42.06 12.20 24.40
C ALA A 24 41.43 10.85 24.00
N ALA A 25 42.07 10.14 23.06
CA ALA A 25 41.58 8.87 22.53
C ALA A 25 42.09 7.65 23.32
N PHE A 26 41.32 6.55 23.26
CA PHE A 26 41.86 5.19 23.38
C PHE A 26 41.15 4.31 22.35
N ALA A 27 41.91 3.69 21.46
CA ALA A 27 41.42 2.72 20.49
C ALA A 27 42.01 1.35 20.84
N LEU A 28 41.17 0.32 20.84
CA LEU A 28 41.59 -1.07 21.07
C LEU A 28 41.00 -1.93 19.95
N ALA A 29 41.86 -2.63 19.23
CA ALA A 29 41.51 -3.22 17.95
C ALA A 29 40.95 -4.64 18.08
N PHE A 30 39.93 -4.94 17.29
CA PHE A 30 39.68 -6.29 16.77
C PHE A 30 39.66 -6.20 15.25
N GLY A 31 40.61 -6.89 14.61
CA GLY A 31 40.79 -6.83 13.17
C GLY A 31 39.98 -7.91 12.44
N THR A 32 39.24 -7.51 11.42
CA THR A 32 38.76 -8.39 10.35
C THR A 32 39.47 -8.03 9.06
N ALA A 33 40.01 -9.03 8.35
CA ALA A 33 40.88 -8.81 7.20
C ALA A 33 40.06 -8.50 5.94
N PHE A 34 39.82 -7.23 5.65
CA PHE A 34 39.45 -6.79 4.30
C PHE A 34 40.67 -6.80 3.39
N THR A 35 40.64 -7.63 2.35
CA THR A 35 41.58 -7.54 1.23
C THR A 35 41.31 -6.27 0.43
N ALA A 36 42.05 -5.20 0.72
CA ALA A 36 41.93 -3.94 0.00
C ALA A 36 42.34 -4.11 -1.47
N ALA A 37 41.35 -4.17 -2.37
CA ALA A 37 41.58 -3.85 -3.77
C ALA A 37 42.06 -2.39 -3.87
N PRO A 38 43.00 -2.06 -4.78
CA PRO A 38 43.47 -0.69 -4.92
C PRO A 38 42.32 0.22 -5.35
N LEU A 39 42.08 1.28 -4.57
CA LEU A 39 41.15 2.35 -4.94
C LEU A 39 41.71 3.14 -6.13
N THR A 40 41.44 2.65 -7.34
CA THR A 40 41.54 3.48 -8.55
C THR A 40 40.64 4.69 -8.36
N PRO A 41 41.13 5.94 -8.51
CA PRO A 41 40.27 7.10 -8.39
C PRO A 41 39.22 7.04 -9.49
N THR A 42 37.95 6.91 -9.09
CA THR A 42 36.82 6.99 -10.02
C THR A 42 36.80 8.39 -10.62
N THR A 43 37.15 8.50 -11.89
CA THR A 43 36.89 9.71 -12.67
C THR A 43 35.41 10.06 -12.56
N PRO A 44 35.04 11.32 -12.30
CA PRO A 44 33.63 11.72 -12.39
C PRO A 44 33.10 11.38 -13.79
N ALA A 45 31.84 10.98 -13.87
CA ALA A 45 31.22 10.56 -15.13
C ALA A 45 31.42 11.63 -16.21
N SER A 46 31.69 11.19 -17.45
CA SER A 46 31.80 12.10 -18.58
C SER A 46 30.44 12.76 -18.80
N ALA A 47 30.35 14.05 -18.48
CA ALA A 47 29.13 14.81 -18.71
C ALA A 47 28.79 14.75 -20.22
N ALA A 48 27.62 14.20 -20.55
CA ALA A 48 27.19 14.02 -21.93
C ALA A 48 27.30 15.35 -22.68
N THR A 49 28.01 15.36 -23.81
CA THR A 49 28.43 16.57 -24.53
C THR A 49 27.32 17.21 -25.37
N GLY A 50 26.06 16.97 -25.02
CA GLY A 50 24.87 17.45 -25.70
C GLY A 50 24.10 18.52 -24.92
N THR A 51 23.41 19.40 -25.64
CA THR A 51 22.51 20.39 -25.05
C THR A 51 21.20 19.71 -24.63
N HIS A 52 20.92 19.67 -23.32
CA HIS A 52 19.69 19.09 -22.77
C HIS A 52 18.56 20.13 -22.70
N ASP A 53 18.03 20.51 -23.87
CA ASP A 53 16.98 21.52 -24.02
C ASP A 53 15.54 20.94 -24.02
N GLY A 54 15.39 19.62 -23.99
CA GLY A 54 14.09 18.94 -24.04
C GLY A 54 13.40 18.96 -25.42
N SER A 55 14.10 19.34 -26.50
CA SER A 55 13.56 19.35 -27.86
C SER A 55 13.26 17.94 -28.41
N SER A 56 14.09 16.96 -28.07
CA SER A 56 13.99 15.56 -28.50
C SER A 56 14.24 14.58 -27.35
N SER A 57 13.92 13.30 -27.56
CA SER A 57 14.03 12.23 -26.56
C SER A 57 15.48 12.01 -26.09
N ASP A 58 16.45 12.14 -26.99
CA ASP A 58 17.88 12.03 -26.71
C ASP A 58 18.47 13.31 -26.06
N LYS A 59 17.78 14.45 -26.19
CA LYS A 59 18.10 15.77 -25.61
C LYS A 59 17.22 16.10 -24.41
N ALA A 60 16.56 15.09 -23.83
CA ALA A 60 15.64 15.24 -22.71
C ALA A 60 16.32 15.90 -21.50
N ALA A 61 15.64 16.91 -20.95
CA ALA A 61 16.09 17.69 -19.81
C ALA A 61 15.72 17.04 -18.48
N ALA A 62 16.43 17.39 -17.40
CA ALA A 62 16.16 16.89 -16.06
C ALA A 62 14.81 17.41 -15.50
N SER A 63 14.38 18.59 -15.94
CA SER A 63 13.10 19.19 -15.59
C SER A 63 12.75 20.33 -16.56
N CYS A 64 11.49 20.79 -16.52
CA CYS A 64 11.08 22.04 -17.18
C CYS A 64 11.93 23.25 -16.74
N TYR A 65 12.49 23.24 -15.53
CA TYR A 65 13.35 24.32 -15.03
C TYR A 65 14.70 24.36 -15.76
N GLU A 66 15.30 23.20 -16.05
CA GLU A 66 16.52 23.11 -16.86
C GLU A 66 16.30 23.61 -18.29
N VAL A 67 15.20 23.20 -18.95
CA VAL A 67 14.79 23.73 -20.26
C VAL A 67 14.85 25.26 -20.28
N LYS A 68 14.40 25.90 -19.19
CA LYS A 68 14.40 27.37 -19.05
C LYS A 68 15.77 27.97 -18.70
N GLN A 69 16.68 27.21 -18.09
CA GLN A 69 18.06 27.67 -17.84
C GLN A 69 18.91 27.55 -19.11
N VAL A 70 18.73 26.46 -19.86
CA VAL A 70 19.39 26.21 -21.16
C VAL A 70 18.87 27.17 -22.23
N ASN A 71 17.56 27.38 -22.28
CA ASN A 71 16.92 28.34 -23.17
C ASN A 71 15.99 29.32 -22.40
N PRO A 72 16.49 30.50 -22.02
CA PRO A 72 15.69 31.54 -21.38
C PRO A 72 14.49 32.03 -22.21
N SER A 73 14.52 31.89 -23.55
CA SER A 73 13.40 32.27 -24.43
C SER A 73 12.37 31.15 -24.63
N ALA A 74 12.57 29.96 -24.05
CA ALA A 74 11.61 28.85 -24.12
C ALA A 74 10.20 29.26 -23.66
N SER A 75 9.18 28.91 -24.45
CA SER A 75 7.76 29.16 -24.19
C SER A 75 7.06 27.96 -23.57
N SER A 76 5.82 28.15 -23.12
CA SER A 76 4.88 27.06 -22.84
C SER A 76 4.81 26.07 -23.99
N GLY A 77 4.80 24.78 -23.68
CA GLY A 77 4.72 23.73 -24.71
C GLY A 77 5.06 22.33 -24.21
N THR A 78 5.07 21.37 -25.13
CA THR A 78 5.55 20.02 -24.90
C THR A 78 7.08 19.98 -24.91
N TYR A 79 7.70 19.37 -23.90
CA TYR A 79 9.13 19.09 -23.85
C TYR A 79 9.39 17.66 -23.39
N TRP A 80 10.52 17.09 -23.80
CA TRP A 80 11.02 15.81 -23.32
C TRP A 80 11.77 15.98 -22.00
N LEU A 81 11.32 15.26 -20.96
CA LEU A 81 11.96 15.20 -19.65
C LEU A 81 12.44 13.78 -19.36
N TYR A 82 13.56 13.65 -18.63
CA TYR A 82 14.09 12.36 -18.19
C TYR A 82 14.92 12.48 -16.90
N THR A 83 14.63 11.62 -15.91
CA THR A 83 15.42 11.41 -14.69
C THR A 83 15.79 9.92 -14.54
N PRO A 84 16.82 9.56 -13.76
CA PRO A 84 17.16 8.15 -13.46
C PRO A 84 16.03 7.32 -12.83
N GLN A 85 15.02 7.97 -12.22
CA GLN A 85 13.86 7.32 -11.60
C GLN A 85 12.72 7.05 -12.59
N MET A 86 12.77 7.63 -13.80
CA MET A 86 11.79 7.39 -14.87
C MET A 86 12.19 6.15 -15.69
N SER A 87 11.20 5.46 -16.26
CA SER A 87 11.42 4.31 -17.16
C SER A 87 12.24 4.66 -18.40
N GLY A 88 12.11 5.91 -18.89
CA GLY A 88 12.85 6.50 -20.01
C GLY A 88 12.40 7.96 -20.20
N PRO A 89 12.92 8.67 -21.23
CA PRO A 89 12.42 9.99 -21.59
C PRO A 89 10.95 9.96 -22.00
N ALA A 90 10.19 10.95 -21.57
CA ALA A 90 8.78 11.11 -21.94
C ALA A 90 8.39 12.59 -22.12
N GLN A 91 7.28 12.83 -22.82
CA GLN A 91 6.79 14.18 -23.11
C GLN A 91 5.89 14.71 -21.99
N PHE A 92 6.13 15.95 -21.57
CA PHE A 92 5.32 16.67 -20.57
C PHE A 92 5.04 18.10 -21.03
N TYR A 93 3.97 18.70 -20.52
CA TYR A 93 3.71 20.12 -20.72
C TYR A 93 4.49 20.94 -19.68
N CYS A 94 5.35 21.84 -20.16
CA CYS A 94 5.99 22.86 -19.36
C CYS A 94 5.29 24.21 -19.53
N ASP A 95 5.03 24.92 -18.44
CA ASP A 95 4.73 26.36 -18.43
C ASP A 95 6.02 27.13 -18.13
N GLN A 96 6.44 27.97 -19.10
CA GLN A 96 7.73 28.65 -19.11
C GLN A 96 7.63 30.18 -18.97
N GLU A 97 6.42 30.72 -18.89
CA GLU A 97 6.14 32.15 -18.77
C GLU A 97 5.85 32.54 -17.31
N THR A 98 5.13 31.70 -16.58
CA THR A 98 4.57 32.06 -15.28
C THR A 98 5.62 31.96 -14.17
N ASP A 99 5.81 33.04 -13.40
CA ASP A 99 6.79 33.14 -12.30
C ASP A 99 8.23 32.75 -12.70
N GLY A 100 8.62 33.07 -13.93
CA GLY A 100 9.94 32.71 -14.50
C GLY A 100 10.01 31.30 -15.12
N GLY A 101 8.90 30.57 -15.17
CA GLY A 101 8.80 29.26 -15.84
C GLY A 101 9.26 28.08 -14.97
N GLY A 102 9.56 26.96 -15.63
CA GLY A 102 10.04 25.73 -15.02
C GLY A 102 8.96 24.81 -14.44
N TRP A 103 7.67 25.03 -14.77
CA TRP A 103 6.55 24.30 -14.17
C TRP A 103 6.12 23.10 -15.02
N VAL A 104 6.22 21.88 -14.49
CA VAL A 104 5.69 20.67 -15.16
C VAL A 104 4.23 20.43 -14.76
N MET A 105 3.35 20.18 -15.74
CA MET A 105 1.95 19.81 -15.46
C MET A 105 1.83 18.33 -15.09
N ILE A 106 1.20 18.04 -13.95
CA ILE A 106 1.00 16.67 -13.43
C ILE A 106 -0.47 16.24 -13.40
N GLY A 107 -1.41 17.15 -13.69
CA GLY A 107 -2.82 16.82 -13.85
C GLY A 107 -3.65 18.02 -14.31
N ARG A 108 -4.84 17.74 -14.87
CA ARG A 108 -5.82 18.73 -15.32
C ARG A 108 -7.25 18.17 -15.19
N GLY A 109 -8.27 19.02 -15.14
CA GLY A 109 -9.67 18.60 -15.14
C GLY A 109 -10.62 19.61 -14.49
N ARG A 110 -11.93 19.41 -14.67
CA ARG A 110 -12.99 20.21 -14.05
C ARG A 110 -13.54 19.44 -12.84
N GLU A 111 -14.44 18.49 -13.05
CA GLU A 111 -15.04 17.63 -12.04
C GLU A 111 -14.81 16.13 -12.33
N GLY A 112 -14.92 15.27 -11.32
CA GLY A 112 -14.69 13.82 -11.43
C GLY A 112 -13.26 13.38 -11.16
N TRP A 113 -12.48 14.18 -10.43
CA TRP A 113 -11.10 13.85 -10.04
C TRP A 113 -11.06 12.63 -9.10
N THR A 114 -9.90 11.98 -8.97
CA THR A 114 -9.72 10.81 -8.09
C THR A 114 -8.58 10.99 -7.10
N GLU A 115 -8.64 10.25 -6.00
CA GLU A 115 -7.57 10.10 -5.00
C GLU A 115 -6.67 8.88 -5.27
N SER A 116 -6.91 8.16 -6.37
CA SER A 116 -6.14 6.99 -6.82
C SER A 116 -4.65 7.26 -6.88
N TYR A 117 -3.83 6.35 -6.34
CA TYR A 117 -2.37 6.36 -6.53
C TYR A 117 -2.01 6.27 -8.03
N ASN A 118 -2.77 5.48 -8.79
CA ASN A 118 -2.55 5.27 -10.22
C ASN A 118 -3.07 6.41 -11.11
N GLY A 119 -3.52 7.54 -10.54
CA GLY A 119 -4.07 8.66 -11.29
C GLY A 119 -5.39 8.31 -12.00
N THR A 120 -5.64 8.95 -13.14
CA THR A 120 -6.81 8.71 -14.02
C THR A 120 -6.59 9.32 -15.41
N GLY A 121 -7.36 8.87 -16.39
CA GLY A 121 -7.31 9.37 -17.77
C GLY A 121 -6.07 8.89 -18.55
N ASP A 122 -5.88 9.45 -19.74
CA ASP A 122 -4.74 9.18 -20.61
C ASP A 122 -3.65 10.26 -20.40
N PRO A 123 -2.47 9.92 -19.84
CA PRO A 123 -1.37 10.87 -19.61
C PRO A 123 -0.92 11.66 -20.86
N ASN A 124 -1.08 11.11 -22.07
CA ASN A 124 -0.67 11.79 -23.29
C ASN A 124 -1.42 13.12 -23.49
N GLN A 125 -2.66 13.22 -22.99
CA GLN A 125 -3.44 14.45 -23.05
C GLN A 125 -2.87 15.59 -22.18
N LEU A 126 -2.01 15.31 -21.19
CA LEU A 126 -1.38 16.36 -20.38
C LEU A 126 -0.34 17.13 -21.18
N HIS A 127 0.53 16.44 -21.92
CA HIS A 127 1.58 17.10 -22.70
C HIS A 127 1.04 17.83 -23.93
N GLN A 128 -0.05 17.31 -24.52
CA GLN A 128 -0.80 17.93 -25.61
C GLN A 128 -1.60 19.17 -25.14
N ASN A 129 -2.04 19.19 -23.87
CA ASN A 129 -2.80 20.27 -23.24
C ASN A 129 -3.95 20.89 -24.10
N PRO A 130 -4.88 20.09 -24.65
CA PRO A 130 -6.02 20.63 -25.39
C PRO A 130 -6.94 21.45 -24.47
N THR A 131 -7.67 22.40 -25.06
CA THR A 131 -8.46 23.42 -24.33
C THR A 131 -9.98 23.20 -24.45
N GLY A 132 -10.77 23.98 -23.69
CA GLY A 132 -12.24 23.90 -23.73
C GLY A 132 -12.78 22.56 -23.20
N PRO A 133 -13.92 22.07 -23.74
CA PRO A 133 -14.55 20.82 -23.28
C PRO A 133 -13.62 19.61 -23.27
N ALA A 134 -12.70 19.52 -24.24
CA ALA A 134 -11.68 18.48 -24.35
C ALA A 134 -10.59 18.53 -23.25
N ALA A 135 -10.69 19.48 -22.32
CA ALA A 135 -9.88 19.57 -21.11
C ALA A 135 -10.60 19.15 -19.83
N PHE A 136 -11.93 19.07 -19.83
CA PHE A 136 -12.70 19.03 -18.58
C PHE A 136 -12.71 17.65 -17.92
N THR A 137 -12.68 16.57 -18.70
CA THR A 137 -12.45 15.21 -18.18
C THR A 137 -11.09 15.15 -17.48
N PRO A 138 -11.03 14.75 -16.19
CA PRO A 138 -9.76 14.75 -15.47
C PRO A 138 -8.74 13.78 -16.03
N VAL A 139 -7.49 14.23 -16.04
CA VAL A 139 -6.30 13.43 -16.30
C VAL A 139 -5.30 13.74 -15.19
N GLN A 140 -4.76 12.71 -14.55
CA GLN A 140 -3.85 12.79 -13.42
C GLN A 140 -2.71 11.80 -13.64
N LEU A 141 -1.46 12.24 -13.55
CA LEU A 141 -0.33 11.31 -13.57
C LEU A 141 -0.41 10.33 -12.38
N PRO A 142 -0.02 9.06 -12.57
CA PRO A 142 0.26 8.14 -11.47
C PRO A 142 1.28 8.75 -10.50
N ALA A 143 1.13 8.47 -9.20
CA ALA A 143 1.96 9.04 -8.15
C ALA A 143 3.45 8.71 -8.32
N ASN A 144 3.79 7.44 -8.63
CA ASN A 144 5.17 7.05 -8.95
C ASN A 144 5.75 7.79 -10.17
N THR A 145 4.92 8.22 -11.14
CA THR A 145 5.35 9.04 -12.28
C THR A 145 5.64 10.48 -11.85
N VAL A 146 4.88 11.01 -10.89
CA VAL A 146 5.16 12.32 -10.28
C VAL A 146 6.44 12.26 -9.45
N ASP A 147 6.62 11.27 -8.58
CA ASP A 147 7.85 11.15 -7.77
C ASP A 147 9.10 10.86 -8.62
N ALA A 148 8.96 10.15 -9.74
CA ALA A 148 10.03 9.98 -10.72
C ALA A 148 10.46 11.31 -11.36
N LEU A 149 9.51 12.19 -11.73
CA LEU A 149 9.80 13.55 -12.19
C LEU A 149 10.49 14.42 -11.12
N LEU A 150 10.35 14.07 -9.84
CA LEU A 150 11.02 14.77 -8.74
C LEU A 150 12.42 14.20 -8.41
N ASN A 151 12.80 13.05 -8.95
CA ASN A 151 14.12 12.42 -8.76
C ASN A 151 14.55 12.31 -7.27
N GLY A 152 13.62 11.99 -6.38
CA GLY A 152 13.87 11.92 -4.93
C GLY A 152 13.78 13.24 -4.16
N VAL A 153 13.54 14.37 -4.82
CA VAL A 153 13.14 15.62 -4.14
C VAL A 153 11.72 15.43 -3.59
N LYS A 154 11.56 15.36 -2.27
CA LYS A 154 10.26 15.13 -1.64
C LYS A 154 9.29 16.28 -1.96
N PRO A 155 7.97 16.04 -2.19
CA PRO A 155 7.02 17.11 -2.48
C PRO A 155 6.94 18.23 -1.43
N GLN A 156 7.28 17.94 -0.17
CA GLN A 156 7.40 18.93 0.91
C GLN A 156 8.59 19.88 0.78
N ASP A 157 9.66 19.44 0.12
CA ASP A 157 10.93 20.17 -0.01
C ASP A 157 10.97 21.01 -1.31
N LEU A 158 9.90 20.95 -2.14
CA LEU A 158 9.71 21.81 -3.30
C LEU A 158 9.55 23.29 -2.86
N PRO A 159 10.48 24.19 -3.24
CA PRO A 159 10.53 25.55 -2.68
C PRO A 159 9.32 26.42 -3.06
N ASP A 160 8.69 26.12 -4.21
CA ASP A 160 7.49 26.81 -4.70
C ASP A 160 6.18 26.05 -4.39
N GLY A 161 6.28 24.84 -3.81
CA GLY A 161 5.17 23.94 -3.54
C GLY A 161 4.44 23.43 -4.80
N MET A 162 3.16 23.10 -4.64
CA MET A 162 2.23 22.79 -5.72
C MET A 162 1.54 24.06 -6.21
N ARG A 163 1.39 24.23 -7.53
CA ARG A 163 0.65 25.35 -8.13
C ARG A 163 -0.59 24.87 -8.87
N LEU A 164 -1.75 25.39 -8.49
CA LEU A 164 -3.03 25.19 -9.15
C LEU A 164 -3.36 26.42 -10.01
N ARG A 165 -3.46 26.26 -11.34
CA ARG A 165 -3.99 27.29 -12.24
C ARG A 165 -5.45 26.95 -12.55
N ARG A 166 -6.41 27.75 -12.09
CA ARG A 166 -7.84 27.43 -12.21
C ARG A 166 -8.69 28.57 -12.76
N ALA A 167 -9.74 28.21 -13.48
CA ALA A 167 -10.66 29.14 -14.11
C ALA A 167 -11.48 29.93 -13.07
N HIS A 168 -11.52 31.25 -13.21
CA HIS A 168 -12.23 32.16 -12.32
C HIS A 168 -13.59 32.61 -12.86
N ASN A 169 -13.90 32.30 -14.13
CA ASN A 169 -15.23 32.49 -14.70
C ASN A 169 -15.62 31.30 -15.60
N ALA A 170 -16.92 31.14 -15.84
CA ALA A 170 -17.46 30.06 -16.67
C ALA A 170 -16.99 30.08 -18.14
N ARG A 171 -16.42 31.19 -18.63
CA ARG A 171 -15.91 31.34 -20.00
C ARG A 171 -14.44 30.96 -20.17
N GLY A 172 -13.72 30.66 -19.09
CA GLY A 172 -12.28 30.37 -19.13
C GLY A 172 -11.39 31.56 -19.47
N THR A 173 -11.92 32.79 -19.43
CA THR A 173 -11.17 34.01 -19.82
C THR A 173 -10.46 34.70 -18.65
N GLN A 174 -10.76 34.31 -17.42
CA GLN A 174 -10.09 34.79 -16.20
C GLN A 174 -9.56 33.60 -15.41
N TRP A 175 -8.38 33.77 -14.80
CA TRP A 175 -7.63 32.70 -14.14
C TRP A 175 -7.11 33.16 -12.78
N GLN A 176 -7.09 32.21 -11.84
CA GLN A 176 -6.49 32.34 -10.52
C GLN A 176 -5.38 31.29 -10.39
N ASN A 177 -4.19 31.70 -9.96
CA ASN A 177 -3.13 30.80 -9.52
C ASN A 177 -3.20 30.63 -8.00
N VAL A 178 -3.02 29.42 -7.51
CA VAL A 178 -2.96 29.08 -6.09
C VAL A 178 -1.70 28.25 -5.82
N TYR A 179 -0.81 28.78 -4.98
CA TYR A 179 0.44 28.12 -4.59
C TYR A 179 0.23 27.51 -3.20
N VAL A 180 0.56 26.24 -3.04
CA VAL A 180 0.23 25.41 -1.87
C VAL A 180 1.48 24.67 -1.41
N GLN A 181 2.01 25.03 -0.25
CA GLN A 181 3.05 24.24 0.41
C GLN A 181 2.45 22.95 1.00
N ARG A 182 3.10 21.80 0.74
CA ARG A 182 2.73 20.46 1.25
C ARG A 182 3.72 19.96 2.32
N PRO A 183 3.79 20.55 3.53
CA PRO A 183 4.64 20.01 4.59
C PRO A 183 4.20 18.60 4.94
N GLN A 184 5.13 17.75 5.40
CA GLN A 184 4.81 16.37 5.80
C GLN A 184 4.23 15.54 4.64
N THR A 185 4.94 15.57 3.52
CA THR A 185 4.63 14.83 2.30
C THR A 185 5.96 14.40 1.65
N GLU A 186 6.40 13.18 1.96
CA GLU A 186 7.66 12.60 1.47
C GLU A 186 7.55 12.00 0.06
N GLN A 187 6.37 11.49 -0.29
CA GLN A 187 6.02 10.94 -1.60
C GLN A 187 4.71 11.59 -2.11
N TRP A 188 4.51 11.68 -3.42
CA TRP A 188 3.34 12.32 -3.99
C TRP A 188 2.09 11.48 -3.79
N THR A 189 1.04 12.08 -3.26
CA THR A 189 -0.27 11.43 -3.16
C THR A 189 -1.40 12.35 -3.60
N TRP A 190 -2.42 11.75 -4.23
CA TRP A 190 -3.67 12.41 -4.64
C TRP A 190 -4.76 12.39 -3.54
N ALA A 191 -4.50 11.79 -2.38
CA ALA A 191 -5.42 11.75 -1.24
C ALA A 191 -5.48 13.10 -0.49
N MET A 192 -6.17 14.06 -1.12
CA MET A 192 -6.25 15.46 -0.67
C MET A 192 -7.52 15.78 0.13
N SER A 193 -8.51 14.87 0.18
CA SER A 193 -9.80 15.14 0.86
C SER A 193 -9.75 15.08 2.38
N TYR A 194 -8.69 14.48 2.93
CA TYR A 194 -8.58 14.23 4.36
C TYR A 194 -7.80 15.34 5.07
N GLY A 195 -8.22 15.63 6.29
CA GLY A 195 -7.60 16.63 7.15
C GLY A 195 -6.13 16.32 7.36
N GLN A 196 -5.24 17.12 6.78
CA GLN A 196 -3.79 16.94 6.84
C GLN A 196 -3.11 18.28 7.14
N ARG A 197 -1.77 18.31 7.21
CA ARG A 197 -1.07 19.60 7.30
C ARG A 197 -0.96 20.24 5.94
N TRP A 198 -1.21 21.54 5.91
CA TRP A 198 -0.94 22.41 4.78
C TRP A 198 0.00 23.52 5.26
N GLY A 199 0.84 24.04 4.37
CA GLY A 199 1.70 25.18 4.67
C GLY A 199 1.04 26.50 4.30
N THR A 200 1.83 27.48 3.88
CA THR A 200 1.27 28.73 3.36
C THR A 200 0.57 28.47 2.02
N VAL A 201 -0.62 29.06 1.85
CA VAL A 201 -1.40 29.03 0.61
C VAL A 201 -1.58 30.44 0.07
N LYS A 202 -1.10 30.72 -1.14
CA LYS A 202 -1.13 32.05 -1.78
C LYS A 202 -2.04 32.03 -2.99
N PHE A 203 -3.02 32.92 -3.06
CA PHE A 203 -3.93 33.12 -4.19
C PHE A 203 -3.55 34.39 -4.96
N THR A 204 -3.36 34.29 -6.28
CA THR A 204 -3.10 35.43 -7.17
C THR A 204 -3.95 35.35 -8.45
N GLY A 205 -4.08 36.47 -9.17
CA GLY A 205 -4.81 36.53 -10.44
C GLY A 205 -6.29 36.89 -10.27
N ALA A 206 -6.95 37.27 -11.37
CA ALA A 206 -8.35 37.74 -11.41
C ALA A 206 -8.68 38.83 -10.36
N GLY A 207 -7.74 39.76 -10.10
CA GLY A 207 -7.89 40.83 -9.10
C GLY A 207 -7.65 40.39 -7.65
N ILE A 208 -7.38 39.10 -7.40
CA ILE A 208 -7.07 38.56 -6.07
C ILE A 208 -5.56 38.60 -5.84
N ASN A 209 -5.16 39.03 -4.64
CA ASN A 209 -3.84 38.80 -4.06
C ASN A 209 -4.02 38.56 -2.55
N ARG A 210 -3.98 37.29 -2.12
CA ARG A 210 -4.24 36.90 -0.73
C ARG A 210 -3.36 35.75 -0.31
N THR A 211 -2.73 35.88 0.86
CA THR A 211 -2.05 34.77 1.55
C THR A 211 -2.94 34.25 2.68
N ALA A 212 -2.97 32.93 2.85
CA ALA A 212 -3.53 32.24 3.99
C ALA A 212 -2.44 31.39 4.65
N HIS A 213 -2.17 31.61 5.92
CA HIS A 213 -1.26 30.78 6.70
C HIS A 213 -2.06 29.70 7.41
N MET A 214 -1.81 28.44 7.06
CA MET A 214 -2.45 27.29 7.66
C MET A 214 -1.80 26.99 9.02
N GLY A 215 -2.63 26.64 10.01
CA GLY A 215 -2.15 26.33 11.36
C GLY A 215 -1.51 24.94 11.46
N GLY A 216 -0.84 24.64 12.58
CA GLY A 216 -0.24 23.32 12.88
C GLY A 216 -1.23 22.18 13.13
N SER A 217 -2.47 22.30 12.68
CA SER A 217 -3.59 21.38 12.90
C SER A 217 -4.06 20.76 11.58
N ALA A 218 -4.56 19.52 11.63
CA ALA A 218 -5.21 18.87 10.50
C ALA A 218 -6.33 19.73 9.90
N SER A 219 -6.36 19.88 8.58
CA SER A 219 -7.36 20.66 7.86
C SER A 219 -7.45 20.27 6.39
N GLU A 220 -8.54 20.63 5.71
CA GLU A 220 -8.61 20.64 4.24
C GLU A 220 -7.73 21.76 3.64
N MET A 221 -7.49 21.72 2.33
CA MET A 221 -6.59 22.67 1.65
C MET A 221 -7.17 24.10 1.61
N ALA A 222 -6.70 24.98 2.52
CA ALA A 222 -7.22 26.34 2.68
C ALA A 222 -8.76 26.40 2.81
N PRO A 223 -9.32 25.98 3.97
CA PRO A 223 -10.76 25.91 4.19
C PRO A 223 -11.33 27.32 4.35
N GLY A 224 -12.12 27.73 3.37
CA GLY A 224 -12.75 29.04 3.33
C GLY A 224 -14.10 28.97 2.62
N ILE A 225 -14.77 30.11 2.56
CA ILE A 225 -16.13 30.22 2.03
C ILE A 225 -16.21 30.97 0.70
N THR A 226 -15.13 31.58 0.23
CA THR A 226 -15.08 32.42 -0.99
C THR A 226 -14.27 31.76 -2.12
N THR A 227 -13.98 32.52 -3.18
CA THR A 227 -13.04 32.13 -4.25
C THR A 227 -11.58 32.02 -3.79
N SER A 228 -11.27 32.35 -2.53
CA SER A 228 -9.96 32.12 -1.89
C SER A 228 -9.97 30.90 -0.95
N SER A 229 -10.47 29.77 -1.46
CA SER A 229 -10.51 28.45 -0.82
C SER A 229 -10.30 27.33 -1.85
N VAL A 230 -9.74 26.18 -1.45
CA VAL A 230 -9.52 25.02 -2.33
C VAL A 230 -10.08 23.74 -1.70
N ARG A 231 -11.39 23.55 -1.76
CA ARG A 231 -12.02 22.34 -1.23
C ARG A 231 -11.86 21.21 -2.24
N PHE A 232 -11.35 20.06 -1.83
CA PHE A 232 -11.21 18.87 -2.70
C PHE A 232 -11.82 17.69 -1.94
N PHE A 233 -13.09 17.38 -2.17
CA PHE A 233 -13.79 16.27 -1.52
C PHE A 233 -15.03 15.86 -2.33
N ALA A 234 -15.56 14.66 -2.10
CA ALA A 234 -16.78 14.16 -2.75
C ALA A 234 -18.03 14.86 -2.19
N ASN A 235 -18.42 15.98 -2.81
CA ASN A 235 -19.42 16.88 -2.24
C ASN A 235 -20.86 16.51 -2.66
N PRO A 236 -21.78 16.14 -1.74
CA PRO A 236 -23.15 15.76 -2.08
C PRO A 236 -23.92 16.86 -2.82
N ASN A 237 -23.69 18.14 -2.51
CA ASN A 237 -24.34 19.27 -3.20
C ASN A 237 -23.97 19.29 -4.69
N GLN A 238 -22.70 18.96 -5.01
CA GLN A 238 -22.19 18.85 -6.38
C GLN A 238 -22.32 17.42 -6.93
N GLY A 239 -23.24 16.60 -6.41
CA GLY A 239 -23.50 15.25 -6.90
C GLY A 239 -22.40 14.22 -6.63
N TYR A 240 -21.66 14.40 -5.53
CA TYR A 240 -20.47 13.64 -5.13
C TYR A 240 -19.25 13.78 -6.06
N GLN A 241 -19.29 14.72 -7.01
CA GLN A 241 -18.14 15.05 -7.82
C GLN A 241 -16.98 15.62 -6.97
N ILE A 242 -15.75 15.22 -7.31
CA ILE A 242 -14.51 15.71 -6.72
C ILE A 242 -13.83 16.66 -7.70
N GLY A 243 -13.20 17.73 -7.20
CA GLY A 243 -12.30 18.62 -7.92
C GLY A 243 -11.83 19.77 -7.03
N PHE A 244 -11.02 20.69 -7.54
CA PHE A 244 -10.42 21.81 -6.77
C PHE A 244 -11.40 22.97 -6.53
N ALA A 245 -12.53 22.65 -5.90
CA ALA A 245 -13.69 23.50 -5.71
C ALA A 245 -13.41 24.79 -4.92
N TYR A 246 -14.28 25.76 -5.13
CA TYR A 246 -14.34 26.98 -4.34
C TYR A 246 -15.05 26.77 -2.99
N GLY A 247 -15.14 27.83 -2.18
CA GLY A 247 -15.82 27.79 -0.88
C GLY A 247 -17.35 27.81 -0.94
N ALA A 248 -17.98 27.65 0.23
CA ALA A 248 -19.43 27.46 0.38
C ALA A 248 -20.34 28.58 -0.12
N LEU A 249 -19.84 29.82 -0.32
CA LEU A 249 -20.63 30.94 -0.87
C LEU A 249 -20.45 31.12 -2.38
N VAL A 250 -19.60 30.33 -3.03
CA VAL A 250 -19.41 30.39 -4.49
C VAL A 250 -20.47 29.52 -5.18
N ASN A 251 -21.27 30.18 -6.03
CA ASN A 251 -22.50 29.64 -6.64
C ASN A 251 -22.59 29.97 -8.14
N PHE A 252 -21.44 30.08 -8.82
CA PHE A 252 -21.38 30.48 -10.24
C PHE A 252 -20.66 29.43 -11.09
N GLY A 253 -21.13 29.26 -12.32
CA GLY A 253 -20.89 28.07 -13.14
C GLY A 253 -22.24 27.50 -13.58
N ASN A 254 -22.22 26.32 -14.19
CA ASN A 254 -23.39 25.52 -14.57
C ASN A 254 -22.93 24.11 -15.00
N GLU A 255 -23.85 23.25 -15.43
CA GLU A 255 -23.54 21.87 -15.85
C GLU A 255 -23.24 21.71 -17.35
N ASN A 256 -23.25 22.79 -18.14
CA ASN A 256 -23.00 22.72 -19.58
C ASN A 256 -21.58 22.19 -19.86
N SER A 257 -21.41 21.49 -20.99
CA SER A 257 -20.12 20.93 -21.43
C SER A 257 -19.08 21.99 -21.82
N ASP A 258 -19.47 23.25 -22.04
CA ASP A 258 -18.60 24.38 -22.40
C ASP A 258 -18.19 25.26 -21.20
N SER A 259 -18.88 25.15 -20.06
CA SER A 259 -18.57 25.94 -18.88
C SER A 259 -17.25 25.52 -18.22
N TYR A 260 -16.30 26.44 -18.09
CA TYR A 260 -15.06 26.21 -17.34
C TYR A 260 -15.26 26.05 -15.83
N ILE A 261 -16.49 26.18 -15.31
CA ILE A 261 -16.83 25.94 -13.91
C ILE A 261 -18.11 25.11 -13.82
N TYR A 262 -17.99 23.89 -13.29
CA TYR A 262 -19.12 23.02 -12.99
C TYR A 262 -19.88 23.56 -11.76
N HIS A 263 -21.20 23.68 -11.87
CA HIS A 263 -22.07 23.93 -10.72
C HIS A 263 -23.41 23.23 -10.94
N LYS A 264 -23.70 22.23 -10.12
CA LYS A 264 -24.90 21.40 -10.24
C LYS A 264 -26.19 22.23 -10.15
N ARG A 265 -27.14 22.02 -11.07
CA ARG A 265 -28.40 22.78 -11.11
C ARG A 265 -29.20 22.55 -9.82
N GLY A 266 -29.61 23.65 -9.18
CA GLY A 266 -30.33 23.64 -7.91
C GLY A 266 -29.46 23.37 -6.68
N SER A 267 -28.13 23.29 -6.82
CA SER A 267 -27.20 23.15 -5.68
C SER A 267 -26.71 24.49 -5.13
N PHE A 268 -26.17 24.46 -3.91
CA PHE A 268 -25.56 25.62 -3.25
C PHE A 268 -24.09 25.35 -2.87
N GLY A 269 -23.25 26.35 -3.11
CA GLY A 269 -21.84 26.40 -2.73
C GLY A 269 -20.92 25.51 -3.55
N TYR A 270 -19.61 25.71 -3.40
CA TYR A 270 -18.58 24.76 -3.86
C TYR A 270 -18.55 24.49 -5.37
N SER A 271 -18.86 25.49 -6.21
CA SER A 271 -18.68 25.37 -7.67
C SER A 271 -17.24 24.92 -8.00
N ILE A 272 -17.09 23.99 -8.96
CA ILE A 272 -15.85 23.28 -9.25
C ILE A 272 -15.20 23.83 -10.53
N PRO A 273 -14.11 24.61 -10.43
CA PRO A 273 -13.45 25.20 -11.59
C PRO A 273 -12.52 24.21 -12.29
N PHE A 274 -12.46 24.29 -13.62
CA PHE A 274 -11.38 23.68 -14.40
C PHE A 274 -10.02 24.15 -13.86
N THR A 275 -9.18 23.19 -13.54
CA THR A 275 -7.91 23.37 -12.82
C THR A 275 -6.81 22.56 -13.49
N GLN A 276 -5.63 23.15 -13.61
CA GLN A 276 -4.37 22.48 -13.96
C GLN A 276 -3.44 22.47 -12.74
N VAL A 277 -2.79 21.34 -12.47
CA VAL A 277 -1.90 21.10 -11.33
C VAL A 277 -0.47 21.03 -11.83
N PHE A 278 0.42 21.81 -11.23
CA PHE A 278 1.83 21.89 -11.61
C PHE A 278 2.76 21.76 -10.39
N LEU A 279 3.95 21.21 -10.63
CA LEU A 279 5.11 21.23 -9.72
C LEU A 279 6.29 21.94 -10.39
N ARG A 280 7.30 22.35 -9.59
CA ARG A 280 8.56 22.93 -10.08
C ARG A 280 9.79 22.26 -9.44
N PRO A 281 10.11 21.00 -9.80
CA PRO A 281 11.43 20.44 -9.50
C PRO A 281 12.49 21.28 -10.22
N LYS A 282 13.50 21.76 -9.47
CA LYS A 282 14.60 22.59 -10.01
C LYS A 282 15.84 21.74 -10.30
N LEU A 283 15.62 20.63 -11.00
CA LEU A 283 16.66 19.66 -11.36
C LEU A 283 17.36 20.08 -12.66
N THR A 284 18.65 19.83 -12.71
CA THR A 284 19.53 19.91 -13.88
C THR A 284 20.26 18.57 -14.09
N GLN A 285 20.98 18.38 -15.20
CA GLN A 285 21.81 17.20 -15.42
C GLN A 285 22.82 16.92 -14.28
N ARG A 286 23.25 17.96 -13.54
CA ARG A 286 24.16 17.81 -12.39
C ARG A 286 23.51 17.15 -11.17
N ASP A 287 22.19 17.13 -11.12
CA ASP A 287 21.39 16.55 -10.05
C ASP A 287 20.94 15.10 -10.39
N LEU A 288 21.25 14.63 -11.61
CA LEU A 288 20.89 13.30 -12.11
C LEU A 288 22.07 12.33 -12.00
N ASN A 289 22.02 11.43 -11.01
CA ASN A 289 22.99 10.35 -10.86
C ASN A 289 22.54 9.12 -11.67
N PHE A 290 22.90 9.05 -12.95
CA PHE A 290 22.71 7.84 -13.76
C PHE A 290 23.69 6.74 -13.34
N SER A 291 23.26 5.48 -13.45
CA SER A 291 24.10 4.32 -13.11
C SER A 291 24.90 3.90 -14.33
N GLN A 292 26.24 3.98 -14.25
CA GLN A 292 27.12 3.64 -15.37
C GLN A 292 26.86 2.21 -15.88
N ILE A 293 26.49 2.10 -17.16
CA ILE A 293 26.34 0.79 -17.81
C ILE A 293 27.74 0.29 -18.18
N GLY A 294 28.07 -0.92 -17.69
CA GLY A 294 29.34 -1.60 -17.91
C GLY A 294 29.36 -2.36 -19.23
N SER A 295 29.24 -3.69 -19.17
CA SER A 295 29.03 -4.56 -20.33
C SER A 295 27.57 -4.60 -20.79
N GLY A 296 26.62 -4.17 -19.96
CA GLY A 296 25.18 -4.10 -20.24
C GLY A 296 24.39 -3.78 -18.96
N SER A 297 23.09 -3.50 -19.08
CA SER A 297 22.20 -3.30 -17.93
C SER A 297 21.57 -4.63 -17.48
N ALA A 298 21.31 -4.77 -16.19
CA ALA A 298 20.47 -5.85 -15.68
C ALA A 298 19.01 -5.71 -16.18
N ALA A 299 18.24 -6.81 -16.07
CA ALA A 299 16.79 -6.78 -16.21
C ALA A 299 16.13 -6.04 -15.04
N SER A 300 14.90 -5.55 -15.23
CA SER A 300 14.18 -4.85 -14.17
C SER A 300 13.54 -5.82 -13.16
N ASN A 301 13.96 -5.75 -11.90
CA ASN A 301 13.33 -6.48 -10.81
C ASN A 301 12.17 -5.66 -10.21
N ARG A 302 11.02 -5.64 -10.89
CA ARG A 302 9.79 -5.02 -10.34
C ARG A 302 9.22 -5.89 -9.21
N ARG A 303 8.67 -5.25 -8.18
CA ARG A 303 8.12 -5.98 -7.01
C ARG A 303 6.88 -6.77 -7.42
N ALA A 304 6.89 -8.08 -7.14
CA ALA A 304 5.70 -8.92 -7.25
C ALA A 304 4.60 -8.40 -6.30
N LEU A 305 3.47 -8.01 -6.89
CA LEU A 305 2.33 -7.38 -6.21
C LEU A 305 1.07 -7.69 -7.03
N PRO A 306 -0.12 -7.79 -6.41
CA PRO A 306 -1.35 -7.98 -7.17
C PRO A 306 -1.68 -6.77 -8.06
N ASN A 307 -2.58 -7.01 -9.01
CA ASN A 307 -3.30 -5.97 -9.71
C ASN A 307 -4.25 -5.23 -8.74
N SER A 308 -4.43 -3.91 -8.90
CA SER A 308 -5.41 -3.16 -8.09
C SER A 308 -6.87 -3.42 -8.50
N TYR A 309 -7.10 -4.03 -9.67
CA TYR A 309 -8.41 -4.45 -10.14
C TYR A 309 -8.69 -5.91 -9.78
N THR A 310 -9.91 -6.18 -9.31
CA THR A 310 -10.36 -7.55 -9.04
C THR A 310 -10.55 -8.37 -10.32
N MET A 311 -10.22 -9.65 -10.23
CA MET A 311 -10.54 -10.66 -11.25
C MET A 311 -12.07 -10.79 -11.40
N PRO A 312 -12.59 -11.24 -12.55
CA PRO A 312 -14.01 -11.54 -12.71
C PRO A 312 -14.52 -12.53 -11.65
N VAL A 313 -15.66 -12.24 -11.04
CA VAL A 313 -16.37 -13.17 -10.15
C VAL A 313 -16.73 -14.44 -10.93
N ARG A 314 -16.38 -15.60 -10.36
CA ARG A 314 -16.80 -16.94 -10.83
C ARG A 314 -17.84 -17.52 -9.89
N TRP A 315 -17.48 -17.56 -8.60
CA TRP A 315 -18.34 -17.87 -7.47
C TRP A 315 -18.24 -16.76 -6.42
N ARG A 316 -19.27 -16.66 -5.59
CA ARG A 316 -19.37 -15.76 -4.42
C ARG A 316 -20.13 -16.45 -3.29
N THR A 317 -20.07 -15.93 -2.08
CA THR A 317 -20.95 -16.38 -0.99
C THR A 317 -22.34 -15.77 -1.08
N SER A 318 -23.27 -16.30 -0.28
CA SER A 318 -24.53 -15.64 0.03
C SER A 318 -24.35 -14.35 0.83
N GLU A 319 -25.22 -13.35 0.62
CA GLU A 319 -25.36 -12.17 1.50
C GLU A 319 -26.12 -12.50 2.81
N GLN A 320 -26.67 -13.71 2.92
CA GLN A 320 -27.25 -14.26 4.14
C GLN A 320 -26.18 -14.99 4.96
N THR A 321 -26.23 -14.83 6.29
CA THR A 321 -25.41 -15.63 7.21
C THR A 321 -26.03 -16.99 7.51
N GLY A 322 -25.20 -17.99 7.78
CA GLY A 322 -25.62 -19.35 8.13
C GLY A 322 -26.26 -19.40 9.52
N THR A 323 -25.63 -18.75 10.50
CA THR A 323 -26.15 -18.63 11.87
C THR A 323 -27.33 -17.65 12.01
N GLY A 324 -27.59 -16.83 10.98
CA GLY A 324 -28.55 -15.73 11.02
C GLY A 324 -28.11 -14.50 11.84
N LYS A 325 -26.96 -14.55 12.53
CA LYS A 325 -26.34 -13.41 13.20
C LYS A 325 -25.92 -12.36 12.15
N LYS A 326 -25.93 -11.07 12.50
CA LYS A 326 -25.59 -9.95 11.58
C LYS A 326 -24.67 -8.88 12.21
N ASN A 327 -23.90 -9.25 13.23
CA ASN A 327 -22.94 -8.35 13.87
C ASN A 327 -21.56 -8.48 13.22
N GLU A 328 -20.64 -7.61 13.60
CA GLU A 328 -19.27 -7.51 13.06
C GLU A 328 -18.47 -8.81 13.15
N MET A 329 -18.68 -9.65 14.17
CA MET A 329 -18.00 -10.94 14.29
C MET A 329 -18.57 -12.02 13.37
N ASN A 330 -19.62 -11.73 12.60
CA ASN A 330 -20.37 -12.67 11.76
C ASN A 330 -20.35 -12.28 10.27
N THR A 331 -19.15 -12.01 9.74
CA THR A 331 -18.93 -11.76 8.31
C THR A 331 -18.88 -13.05 7.48
N TYR A 332 -19.05 -12.91 6.17
CA TYR A 332 -19.25 -14.04 5.27
C TYR A 332 -18.03 -14.94 5.18
N VAL A 333 -16.82 -14.36 5.01
CA VAL A 333 -15.54 -15.09 5.03
C VAL A 333 -14.63 -14.50 6.11
N GLN A 334 -13.98 -15.37 6.89
CA GLN A 334 -13.09 -15.07 8.02
C GLN A 334 -11.90 -16.07 8.13
N ALA A 335 -11.64 -16.83 7.07
CA ALA A 335 -10.53 -17.79 6.97
C ALA A 335 -10.32 -18.20 5.51
N ILE A 336 -9.08 -18.20 5.00
CA ILE A 336 -8.72 -18.63 3.64
C ILE A 336 -7.38 -19.38 3.68
N THR A 337 -7.33 -20.59 3.11
CA THR A 337 -6.08 -21.35 2.96
C THR A 337 -6.12 -22.23 1.70
N GLN A 338 -5.00 -22.83 1.29
CA GLN A 338 -4.92 -23.68 0.11
C GLN A 338 -4.35 -25.07 0.43
N VAL A 339 -5.03 -26.13 -0.04
CA VAL A 339 -4.53 -27.51 -0.02
C VAL A 339 -4.57 -28.09 -1.44
N GLY A 340 -3.42 -28.53 -1.96
CA GLY A 340 -3.29 -28.92 -3.36
C GLY A 340 -3.73 -27.78 -4.28
N ASP A 341 -4.49 -28.07 -5.33
CA ASP A 341 -5.04 -27.05 -6.25
C ASP A 341 -6.40 -26.48 -5.80
N THR A 342 -6.74 -26.56 -4.50
CA THR A 342 -8.01 -26.04 -3.94
C THR A 342 -7.76 -24.96 -2.89
N VAL A 343 -8.30 -23.76 -3.11
CA VAL A 343 -8.38 -22.68 -2.10
C VAL A 343 -9.72 -22.79 -1.38
N PHE A 344 -9.70 -22.80 -0.05
CA PHE A 344 -10.88 -22.93 0.81
C PHE A 344 -11.24 -21.59 1.43
N THR A 345 -12.53 -21.24 1.47
CA THR A 345 -13.06 -20.09 2.21
C THR A 345 -13.92 -20.57 3.37
N GLY A 346 -13.60 -20.15 4.60
CA GLY A 346 -14.36 -20.42 5.82
C GLY A 346 -15.02 -19.14 6.36
N GLY A 347 -16.19 -19.25 6.99
CA GLY A 347 -16.85 -18.12 7.64
C GLY A 347 -18.28 -18.42 8.09
N ASP A 348 -19.18 -17.43 7.96
CA ASP A 348 -20.62 -17.54 8.31
C ASP A 348 -21.54 -17.46 7.08
N PHE A 349 -21.12 -17.91 5.90
CA PHE A 349 -22.03 -17.94 4.74
C PHE A 349 -23.01 -19.13 4.77
N LYS A 350 -24.18 -18.93 4.18
CA LYS A 350 -25.30 -19.91 4.15
C LYS A 350 -25.37 -20.74 2.87
N TYR A 351 -24.83 -20.23 1.76
CA TYR A 351 -24.68 -20.94 0.50
C TYR A 351 -23.61 -20.25 -0.37
N VAL A 352 -23.25 -20.87 -1.48
CA VAL A 352 -22.43 -20.26 -2.54
C VAL A 352 -23.23 -20.12 -3.83
N GLU A 353 -22.89 -19.12 -4.62
CA GLU A 353 -23.62 -18.72 -5.83
C GLU A 353 -22.65 -18.42 -6.97
N SER A 354 -22.87 -18.97 -8.15
CA SER A 354 -22.06 -18.70 -9.34
C SER A 354 -22.43 -17.36 -9.98
N ALA A 355 -21.54 -16.80 -10.80
CA ALA A 355 -21.82 -15.60 -11.58
C ALA A 355 -23.01 -15.78 -12.57
N GLY A 356 -23.32 -17.02 -12.95
CA GLY A 356 -24.49 -17.38 -13.74
C GLY A 356 -25.78 -17.59 -12.94
N GLY A 357 -25.75 -17.44 -11.61
CA GLY A 357 -26.91 -17.60 -10.73
C GLY A 357 -27.18 -19.04 -10.26
N GLU A 358 -26.26 -19.98 -10.48
CA GLU A 358 -26.36 -21.32 -9.87
C GLU A 358 -26.10 -21.21 -8.36
N ARG A 359 -27.07 -21.60 -7.54
CA ARG A 359 -26.90 -21.71 -6.08
C ARG A 359 -26.57 -23.15 -5.68
N VAL A 360 -25.57 -23.31 -4.82
CA VAL A 360 -25.24 -24.58 -4.16
C VAL A 360 -25.32 -24.39 -2.66
N ASP A 361 -26.13 -25.20 -1.99
CA ASP A 361 -26.35 -25.18 -0.53
C ASP A 361 -25.17 -25.82 0.23
N GLN A 362 -24.02 -25.15 0.11
CA GLN A 362 -22.80 -25.41 0.87
C GLN A 362 -22.60 -24.24 1.85
N SER A 363 -22.82 -24.49 3.14
CA SER A 363 -22.67 -23.49 4.22
C SER A 363 -21.28 -23.53 4.86
N TYR A 364 -20.85 -22.40 5.41
CA TYR A 364 -19.68 -22.21 6.28
C TYR A 364 -18.28 -22.51 5.71
N LEU A 365 -18.13 -23.53 4.88
CA LEU A 365 -16.87 -23.95 4.24
C LEU A 365 -17.09 -24.35 2.78
N ALA A 366 -16.28 -23.81 1.86
CA ALA A 366 -16.32 -24.14 0.44
C ALA A 366 -14.92 -24.12 -0.15
N GLY A 367 -14.64 -24.99 -1.12
CA GLY A 367 -13.36 -25.06 -1.84
C GLY A 367 -13.53 -24.71 -3.32
N TYR A 368 -12.57 -23.98 -3.88
CA TYR A 368 -12.53 -23.57 -5.29
C TYR A 368 -11.20 -23.99 -5.91
N ASN A 369 -11.23 -24.48 -7.16
CA ASN A 369 -9.97 -24.76 -7.87
C ASN A 369 -9.23 -23.45 -8.13
N VAL A 370 -7.93 -23.42 -7.80
CA VAL A 370 -7.11 -22.21 -7.81
C VAL A 370 -7.00 -21.56 -9.20
N ASP A 371 -6.84 -22.36 -10.26
CA ASP A 371 -6.64 -21.84 -11.63
C ASP A 371 -7.94 -21.35 -12.28
N SER A 372 -9.01 -22.16 -12.22
CA SER A 372 -10.29 -21.83 -12.85
C SER A 372 -11.16 -20.88 -12.02
N GLY A 373 -11.04 -20.94 -10.68
CA GLY A 373 -11.97 -20.33 -9.74
C GLY A 373 -13.33 -21.03 -9.64
N GLU A 374 -13.48 -22.24 -10.19
CA GLU A 374 -14.73 -23.01 -10.12
C GLU A 374 -14.86 -23.78 -8.79
N LEU A 375 -16.09 -23.90 -8.29
CA LEU A 375 -16.41 -24.62 -7.05
C LEU A 375 -16.04 -26.12 -7.16
N VAL A 376 -15.21 -26.61 -6.24
CA VAL A 376 -14.89 -28.03 -6.13
C VAL A 376 -16.13 -28.78 -5.66
N ARG A 377 -16.65 -29.69 -6.49
CA ARG A 377 -17.95 -30.34 -6.25
C ARG A 377 -17.88 -31.62 -5.41
N SER A 378 -16.71 -32.25 -5.28
CA SER A 378 -16.49 -33.43 -4.42
C SER A 378 -16.44 -33.11 -2.93
N PHE A 379 -15.99 -31.90 -2.58
CA PHE A 379 -15.80 -31.47 -1.20
C PHE A 379 -17.12 -30.96 -0.62
N ARG A 380 -17.77 -31.75 0.24
CA ARG A 380 -19.12 -31.47 0.78
C ARG A 380 -19.26 -31.76 2.28
N PRO A 381 -18.43 -31.14 3.15
CA PRO A 381 -18.66 -31.21 4.59
C PRO A 381 -19.89 -30.39 5.00
N THR A 382 -20.58 -30.80 6.06
CA THR A 382 -21.63 -29.98 6.70
C THR A 382 -21.16 -29.53 8.09
N PHE A 383 -21.51 -28.30 8.45
CA PHE A 383 -21.22 -27.69 9.75
C PHE A 383 -22.50 -27.05 10.31
N ASN A 384 -22.62 -26.96 11.63
CA ASN A 384 -23.75 -26.28 12.30
C ASN A 384 -23.45 -24.85 12.77
N GLY A 385 -22.25 -24.33 12.52
CA GLY A 385 -21.83 -23.01 13.01
C GLY A 385 -20.59 -22.45 12.31
N GLN A 386 -20.33 -21.17 12.58
CA GLN A 386 -19.33 -20.36 11.92
C GLN A 386 -17.90 -20.92 12.05
N ILE A 387 -17.15 -20.89 10.94
CA ILE A 387 -15.70 -21.14 10.89
C ILE A 387 -14.94 -19.84 11.10
N LYS A 388 -13.82 -19.94 11.81
CA LYS A 388 -12.98 -18.81 12.28
C LYS A 388 -11.51 -18.94 11.90
N ALA A 389 -11.07 -20.15 11.54
CA ALA A 389 -9.71 -20.42 11.11
C ALA A 389 -9.70 -21.65 10.21
N LEU A 390 -8.84 -21.63 9.20
CA LEU A 390 -8.51 -22.75 8.34
C LEU A 390 -7.00 -22.85 8.25
N GLU A 391 -6.43 -24.04 8.21
CA GLU A 391 -5.01 -24.20 7.94
C GLU A 391 -4.71 -25.48 7.15
N ALA A 392 -3.78 -25.36 6.21
CA ALA A 392 -3.31 -26.44 5.36
C ALA A 392 -2.39 -27.38 6.15
N LEU A 393 -2.71 -28.67 6.16
CA LEU A 393 -1.91 -29.70 6.82
C LEU A 393 -1.25 -30.64 5.80
N PRO A 394 -0.07 -31.21 6.12
CA PRO A 394 0.57 -32.23 5.30
C PRO A 394 -0.36 -33.42 5.00
N ASN A 395 -0.15 -34.06 3.84
CA ASN A 395 -0.90 -35.23 3.37
C ASN A 395 -2.40 -34.96 3.07
N ASN A 396 -2.69 -33.92 2.27
CA ASN A 396 -4.05 -33.58 1.77
C ASN A 396 -5.08 -33.32 2.89
N ARG A 397 -4.66 -32.68 3.98
CA ARG A 397 -5.49 -32.43 5.16
C ARG A 397 -5.79 -30.96 5.33
N LEU A 398 -6.97 -30.66 5.88
CA LEU A 398 -7.42 -29.32 6.22
C LEU A 398 -7.79 -29.28 7.71
N ALA A 399 -7.09 -28.46 8.49
CA ALA A 399 -7.51 -28.12 9.85
C ALA A 399 -8.59 -27.04 9.79
N VAL A 400 -9.64 -27.19 10.59
CA VAL A 400 -10.78 -26.26 10.64
C VAL A 400 -11.07 -25.91 12.10
N GLY A 401 -11.04 -24.61 12.43
CA GLY A 401 -11.36 -24.06 13.75
C GLY A 401 -12.58 -23.13 13.71
N GLY A 402 -13.40 -23.12 14.76
CA GLY A 402 -14.59 -22.26 14.77
C GLY A 402 -15.48 -22.35 16.02
N GLU A 403 -16.74 -21.92 15.84
CA GLU A 403 -17.80 -21.94 16.86
C GLU A 403 -18.66 -23.23 16.82
N PHE A 404 -18.50 -24.07 15.80
CA PHE A 404 -19.32 -25.26 15.53
C PHE A 404 -19.26 -26.34 16.65
N THR A 405 -20.30 -27.17 16.72
CA THR A 405 -20.41 -28.32 17.64
C THR A 405 -20.81 -29.63 16.95
N GLU A 406 -21.03 -29.58 15.63
CA GLU A 406 -21.37 -30.73 14.79
C GLU A 406 -20.72 -30.58 13.41
N VAL A 407 -20.19 -31.70 12.90
CA VAL A 407 -19.56 -31.81 11.57
C VAL A 407 -20.04 -33.10 10.94
N ASN A 408 -20.58 -33.06 9.72
CA ASN A 408 -21.13 -34.21 8.99
C ASN A 408 -22.19 -35.04 9.78
N GLY A 409 -22.89 -34.41 10.73
CA GLY A 409 -23.82 -35.08 11.66
C GLY A 409 -23.17 -35.73 12.89
N GLU A 410 -21.84 -35.69 13.00
CA GLU A 410 -21.09 -36.16 14.18
C GLU A 410 -20.78 -35.01 15.16
N LYS A 411 -20.88 -35.29 16.46
CA LYS A 411 -20.64 -34.30 17.52
C LYS A 411 -19.15 -33.98 17.68
N VAL A 412 -18.68 -33.00 16.94
CA VAL A 412 -17.28 -32.53 16.93
C VAL A 412 -17.25 -31.05 17.29
N ASN A 413 -16.59 -30.69 18.40
CA ASN A 413 -16.65 -29.34 18.96
C ASN A 413 -15.42 -28.50 18.58
N HIS A 414 -15.67 -27.37 17.92
CA HIS A 414 -14.78 -26.21 17.75
C HIS A 414 -13.49 -26.41 16.94
N PHE A 415 -13.07 -27.66 16.71
CA PHE A 415 -11.91 -28.03 15.91
C PHE A 415 -12.12 -29.40 15.25
N VAL A 416 -11.72 -29.54 13.99
CA VAL A 416 -11.70 -30.81 13.24
C VAL A 416 -10.56 -30.83 12.22
N ILE A 417 -10.09 -32.02 11.84
CA ILE A 417 -9.22 -32.23 10.67
C ILE A 417 -10.02 -33.02 9.62
N LEU A 418 -10.05 -32.51 8.40
CA LEU A 418 -10.74 -33.12 7.26
C LEU A 418 -9.74 -33.59 6.20
N ASP A 419 -10.12 -34.60 5.42
CA ASP A 419 -9.57 -34.81 4.08
C ASP A 419 -10.01 -33.65 3.16
N ALA A 420 -9.05 -33.02 2.48
CA ALA A 420 -9.28 -31.83 1.67
C ALA A 420 -9.98 -32.10 0.33
N THR A 421 -10.06 -33.35 -0.14
CA THR A 421 -10.72 -33.71 -1.41
C THR A 421 -12.21 -33.97 -1.23
N THR A 422 -12.62 -34.48 -0.08
CA THR A 422 -13.98 -34.98 0.21
C THR A 422 -14.71 -34.22 1.32
N GLY A 423 -13.98 -33.65 2.29
CA GLY A 423 -14.57 -33.07 3.50
C GLY A 423 -14.95 -34.13 4.56
N GLN A 424 -14.44 -35.35 4.45
CA GLN A 424 -14.62 -36.38 5.48
C GLN A 424 -13.68 -36.17 6.67
N ILE A 425 -14.15 -36.51 7.87
CA ILE A 425 -13.38 -36.37 9.13
C ILE A 425 -12.24 -37.39 9.15
N ASP A 426 -11.00 -36.91 9.32
CA ASP A 426 -9.85 -37.79 9.49
C ASP A 426 -9.79 -38.32 10.93
N ARG A 427 -10.38 -39.50 11.12
CA ARG A 427 -10.46 -40.18 12.42
C ARG A 427 -9.12 -40.78 12.90
N THR A 428 -7.99 -40.54 12.20
CA THR A 428 -6.66 -40.77 12.77
C THR A 428 -6.25 -39.67 13.77
N TRP A 429 -7.03 -38.58 13.87
CA TRP A 429 -6.84 -37.49 14.82
C TRP A 429 -7.96 -37.46 15.88
N ASP A 430 -7.59 -37.73 17.14
CA ASP A 430 -8.46 -37.68 18.33
C ASP A 430 -8.14 -36.42 19.17
N LEU A 431 -8.00 -35.28 18.48
CA LEU A 431 -7.78 -33.97 19.09
C LEU A 431 -9.09 -33.42 19.67
N GLN A 432 -9.06 -32.93 20.91
CA GLN A 432 -10.27 -32.41 21.57
C GLN A 432 -9.93 -31.14 22.38
N ILE A 433 -10.73 -30.09 22.19
CA ILE A 433 -10.53 -28.77 22.80
C ILE A 433 -11.68 -28.49 23.78
N GLN A 434 -11.35 -27.96 24.97
CA GLN A 434 -12.31 -27.68 26.03
C GLN A 434 -12.07 -26.33 26.73
N ARG A 435 -13.18 -25.66 27.07
CA ARG A 435 -13.20 -24.46 27.90
C ARG A 435 -13.92 -24.76 29.21
N ARG A 436 -13.16 -25.12 30.25
CA ARG A 436 -13.70 -25.63 31.53
C ARG A 436 -14.10 -24.51 32.50
N ASN A 437 -14.85 -23.52 32.01
CA ASN A 437 -15.44 -22.46 32.83
C ASN A 437 -16.96 -22.29 32.63
N GLY A 438 -17.60 -23.12 31.79
CA GLY A 438 -19.04 -23.07 31.49
C GLY A 438 -19.38 -22.44 30.14
N ASP A 439 -18.50 -21.63 29.57
CA ASP A 439 -18.69 -21.05 28.24
C ASP A 439 -18.30 -22.03 27.11
N ALA A 440 -18.85 -21.81 25.91
CA ALA A 440 -18.38 -22.48 24.70
C ALA A 440 -16.90 -22.14 24.41
N ALA A 441 -16.15 -23.13 23.90
CA ALA A 441 -14.82 -22.88 23.37
C ALA A 441 -14.90 -22.33 21.94
N GLN A 442 -13.81 -21.71 21.49
CA GLN A 442 -13.61 -21.24 20.13
C GLN A 442 -12.13 -21.41 19.80
N VAL A 443 -11.84 -21.95 18.62
CA VAL A 443 -10.56 -21.76 17.95
C VAL A 443 -10.71 -20.56 17.01
N LYS A 444 -9.74 -19.65 17.04
CA LYS A 444 -9.75 -18.37 16.31
C LYS A 444 -8.59 -18.20 15.34
N THR A 445 -7.53 -18.98 15.50
CA THR A 445 -6.36 -18.98 14.62
C THR A 445 -5.69 -20.35 14.66
N LEU A 446 -5.07 -20.71 13.54
CA LEU A 446 -4.35 -21.95 13.27
C LEU A 446 -3.08 -21.56 12.49
N LEU A 447 -1.96 -22.23 12.75
CA LEU A 447 -0.73 -22.05 11.97
C LEU A 447 0.12 -23.33 11.98
N VAL A 448 0.60 -23.76 10.83
CA VAL A 448 1.67 -24.76 10.69
C VAL A 448 3.03 -24.09 10.64
N GLN A 449 3.89 -24.38 11.61
CA GLN A 449 5.31 -23.97 11.58
C GLN A 449 6.18 -25.01 12.31
N ASP A 450 7.37 -25.28 11.77
CA ASP A 450 8.38 -26.20 12.36
C ASP A 450 7.83 -27.59 12.75
N GLY A 451 6.94 -28.16 11.93
CA GLY A 451 6.34 -29.47 12.21
C GLY A 451 5.31 -29.47 13.35
N TYR A 452 4.87 -28.30 13.84
CA TYR A 452 3.77 -28.14 14.78
C TYR A 452 2.56 -27.47 14.12
N LEU A 453 1.36 -27.88 14.52
CA LEU A 453 0.15 -27.08 14.40
C LEU A 453 -0.03 -26.27 15.69
N TYR A 454 0.12 -24.96 15.59
CA TYR A 454 -0.29 -24.01 16.62
C TYR A 454 -1.80 -23.79 16.56
N ILE A 455 -2.42 -23.69 17.73
CA ILE A 455 -3.85 -23.40 17.87
C ILE A 455 -4.05 -22.25 18.87
N GLY A 456 -4.85 -21.26 18.51
CA GLY A 456 -5.18 -20.10 19.36
C GLY A 456 -6.69 -19.87 19.48
N GLY A 457 -7.13 -19.32 20.62
CA GLY A 457 -8.55 -19.07 20.87
C GLY A 457 -8.87 -18.69 22.32
N ASN A 458 -10.05 -19.11 22.80
CA ASN A 458 -10.54 -18.81 24.17
C ASN A 458 -10.51 -20.02 25.13
N PHE A 459 -9.98 -21.16 24.67
CA PHE A 459 -10.02 -22.44 25.38
C PHE A 459 -9.07 -22.48 26.60
N THR A 460 -9.21 -23.53 27.40
CA THR A 460 -8.41 -23.75 28.64
C THR A 460 -7.67 -25.09 28.66
N HIS A 461 -8.09 -26.04 27.83
CA HIS A 461 -7.63 -27.43 27.85
C HIS A 461 -7.60 -28.01 26.44
N VAL A 462 -6.56 -28.79 26.14
CA VAL A 462 -6.38 -29.49 24.86
C VAL A 462 -5.96 -30.93 25.12
N LYS A 463 -6.51 -31.88 24.36
CA LYS A 463 -6.13 -33.30 24.35
C LYS A 463 -5.57 -33.68 22.99
N GLY A 464 -4.50 -34.47 23.00
CA GLY A 464 -3.83 -35.01 21.82
C GLY A 464 -4.21 -36.47 21.50
N ASN A 465 -3.74 -36.98 20.36
CA ASN A 465 -3.91 -38.38 19.95
C ASN A 465 -3.28 -39.35 20.96
N THR A 466 -2.09 -39.01 21.45
CA THR A 466 -1.20 -39.89 22.24
C THR A 466 -1.57 -39.99 23.73
N SER A 467 -2.60 -39.27 24.20
CA SER A 467 -3.00 -39.30 25.61
C SER A 467 -4.50 -39.07 25.78
N LYS A 468 -5.10 -39.71 26.79
CA LYS A 468 -6.47 -39.42 27.21
C LYS A 468 -6.55 -38.29 28.25
N ALA A 469 -5.40 -37.82 28.76
CA ALA A 469 -5.33 -36.64 29.60
C ALA A 469 -5.49 -35.35 28.78
N TYR A 470 -6.08 -34.32 29.39
CA TYR A 470 -6.16 -32.98 28.83
C TYR A 470 -5.06 -32.11 29.44
N ALA A 471 -4.19 -31.56 28.60
CA ALA A 471 -3.21 -30.57 29.00
C ALA A 471 -3.92 -29.23 29.31
N TYR A 472 -3.65 -28.67 30.50
CA TYR A 472 -4.01 -27.27 30.77
C TYR A 472 -3.09 -26.36 29.94
N SER A 473 -3.69 -25.67 28.98
CA SER A 473 -3.06 -24.76 28.01
C SER A 473 -4.12 -23.71 27.68
N ARG A 474 -3.91 -22.46 28.12
CA ARG A 474 -4.97 -21.45 28.14
C ARG A 474 -4.71 -20.37 27.10
N GLY A 475 -5.67 -20.19 26.19
CA GLY A 475 -5.57 -19.27 25.06
C GLY A 475 -4.80 -19.83 23.86
N ALA A 476 -3.73 -20.58 24.07
CA ALA A 476 -2.99 -21.26 22.99
C ALA A 476 -2.38 -22.61 23.41
N ALA A 477 -2.07 -23.44 22.42
CA ALA A 477 -1.29 -24.68 22.53
C ALA A 477 -0.64 -25.02 21.18
N ARG A 478 0.23 -26.04 21.14
CA ARG A 478 0.71 -26.63 19.88
C ARG A 478 0.68 -28.16 19.89
N ILE A 479 0.50 -28.75 18.71
CA ILE A 479 0.40 -30.18 18.47
C ILE A 479 1.45 -30.61 17.45
N LYS A 480 2.21 -31.67 17.72
CA LYS A 480 3.19 -32.24 16.77
C LYS A 480 2.48 -32.86 15.57
N LEU A 481 2.84 -32.45 14.36
CA LEU A 481 2.23 -32.95 13.12
C LEU A 481 2.55 -34.42 12.83
N SER A 482 3.63 -34.95 13.42
CA SER A 482 4.09 -36.33 13.20
C SER A 482 3.26 -37.40 13.91
N ASN A 483 2.57 -37.07 15.02
CA ASN A 483 1.84 -38.05 15.84
C ASN A 483 0.55 -37.52 16.51
N GLY A 484 0.29 -36.21 16.48
CA GLY A 484 -0.84 -35.57 17.16
C GLY A 484 -0.69 -35.44 18.69
N GLU A 485 0.54 -35.50 19.20
CA GLU A 485 0.86 -35.22 20.59
C GLU A 485 0.78 -33.70 20.88
N VAL A 486 0.07 -33.30 21.94
CA VAL A 486 0.14 -31.93 22.47
C VAL A 486 1.49 -31.74 23.15
N ASP A 487 2.20 -30.66 22.85
CA ASP A 487 3.48 -30.36 23.50
C ASP A 487 3.27 -29.96 24.96
N TRP A 488 3.76 -30.78 25.89
CA TRP A 488 3.66 -30.54 27.34
C TRP A 488 4.67 -29.52 27.88
N ASN A 489 5.69 -29.17 27.09
CA ASN A 489 6.67 -28.13 27.42
C ASN A 489 6.24 -26.75 26.91
N TRP A 490 5.47 -26.70 25.81
CA TRP A 490 4.94 -25.46 25.23
C TRP A 490 3.47 -25.25 25.61
N ARG A 491 3.21 -24.74 26.83
CA ARG A 491 1.85 -24.53 27.37
C ARG A 491 1.70 -23.12 27.98
N PRO A 492 1.52 -22.08 27.15
CA PRO A 492 1.26 -20.73 27.65
C PRO A 492 -0.05 -20.65 28.45
N ASN A 493 -0.07 -19.73 29.41
CA ASN A 493 -1.25 -19.38 30.20
C ASN A 493 -1.63 -17.91 29.96
N PHE A 494 -2.40 -17.64 28.92
CA PHE A 494 -2.97 -16.32 28.65
C PHE A 494 -4.20 -16.04 29.53
N ASN A 495 -4.35 -14.82 30.03
CA ASN A 495 -5.52 -14.47 30.85
C ASN A 495 -6.79 -14.10 30.03
N GLY A 496 -6.70 -14.07 28.70
CA GLY A 496 -7.80 -13.77 27.78
C GLY A 496 -7.65 -14.48 26.42
N THR A 497 -8.59 -14.25 25.51
CA THR A 497 -8.62 -14.87 24.17
C THR A 497 -7.41 -14.47 23.32
N VAL A 498 -6.76 -15.45 22.69
CA VAL A 498 -5.83 -15.23 21.56
C VAL A 498 -6.66 -15.15 20.27
N ASN A 499 -6.41 -14.12 19.47
CA ASN A 499 -7.05 -13.90 18.18
C ASN A 499 -6.18 -14.43 17.03
N GLY A 500 -4.93 -13.98 16.95
CA GLY A 500 -3.92 -14.36 15.95
C GLY A 500 -2.64 -14.87 16.60
N ILE A 501 -1.92 -15.77 15.92
CA ILE A 501 -0.67 -16.38 16.40
C ILE A 501 0.28 -16.60 15.23
N THR A 502 1.56 -16.26 15.43
CA THR A 502 2.61 -16.45 14.41
C THR A 502 3.88 -17.00 15.04
N ALA A 503 4.71 -17.65 14.25
CA ALA A 503 5.95 -18.27 14.71
C ALA A 503 7.07 -18.00 13.71
N ALA A 504 8.27 -17.75 14.22
CA ALA A 504 9.47 -17.63 13.40
C ALA A 504 9.73 -18.94 12.65
N SER A 505 10.33 -18.85 11.45
CA SER A 505 10.60 -20.01 10.60
C SER A 505 11.52 -21.06 11.27
N ASP A 506 12.40 -20.61 12.17
CA ASP A 506 13.31 -21.41 12.99
C ASP A 506 12.73 -21.81 14.37
N ASN A 507 11.48 -21.47 14.66
CA ASN A 507 10.80 -21.69 15.94
C ASN A 507 11.53 -21.08 17.16
N SER A 508 12.37 -20.04 16.94
CA SER A 508 13.04 -19.32 18.03
C SER A 508 12.06 -18.50 18.87
N THR A 509 11.11 -17.83 18.19
CA THR A 509 10.07 -17.00 18.79
C THR A 509 8.69 -17.33 18.27
N VAL A 510 7.69 -17.28 19.15
CA VAL A 510 6.26 -17.29 18.81
C VAL A 510 5.66 -15.98 19.31
N HIS A 511 4.75 -15.37 18.55
CA HIS A 511 4.05 -14.14 18.93
C HIS A 511 2.55 -14.36 18.90
N ALA A 512 1.82 -13.64 19.76
CA ALA A 512 0.37 -13.72 19.83
C ALA A 512 -0.28 -12.34 19.95
N ALA A 513 -1.44 -12.18 19.33
CA ALA A 513 -2.32 -11.01 19.41
C ALA A 513 -3.66 -11.41 20.03
N GLY A 514 -4.29 -10.52 20.80
CA GLY A 514 -5.61 -10.84 21.35
C GLY A 514 -6.19 -9.87 22.38
N TYR A 515 -7.07 -10.44 23.21
CA TYR A 515 -7.78 -9.79 24.31
C TYR A 515 -7.15 -10.07 25.70
N PHE A 516 -6.00 -10.73 25.77
CA PHE A 516 -5.28 -10.96 27.03
C PHE A 516 -4.53 -9.71 27.52
N THR A 517 -4.33 -9.55 28.82
CA THR A 517 -3.46 -8.54 29.45
C THR A 517 -2.26 -9.14 30.18
N GLU A 518 -2.26 -10.46 30.38
CA GLU A 518 -1.19 -11.22 31.03
C GLU A 518 -0.95 -12.54 30.29
N LEU A 519 0.31 -12.97 30.32
CA LEU A 519 0.79 -14.29 29.89
C LEU A 519 1.67 -14.84 31.03
N ASN A 520 1.40 -16.07 31.48
CA ASN A 520 2.18 -16.75 32.52
C ASN A 520 2.31 -15.94 33.82
N ASN A 521 1.25 -15.23 34.20
CA ASN A 521 1.19 -14.30 35.35
C ASN A 521 2.15 -13.10 35.28
N GLN A 522 2.61 -12.75 34.07
CA GLN A 522 3.38 -11.54 33.77
C GLN A 522 2.62 -10.64 32.79
N ARG A 523 2.87 -9.33 32.84
CA ARG A 523 2.27 -8.34 31.93
C ARG A 523 2.54 -8.69 30.46
N ALA A 524 1.48 -8.79 29.67
CA ALA A 524 1.52 -8.93 28.22
C ALA A 524 0.25 -8.27 27.65
N PHE A 525 0.30 -6.97 27.37
CA PHE A 525 -0.89 -6.20 27.06
C PHE A 525 -1.28 -6.37 25.58
N ARG A 526 -2.24 -7.25 25.28
CA ARG A 526 -2.82 -7.55 23.95
C ARG A 526 -1.87 -8.12 22.89
N LEU A 527 -0.57 -7.92 23.06
CA LEU A 527 0.53 -8.52 22.32
C LEU A 527 1.42 -9.30 23.28
N ALA A 528 1.98 -10.41 22.81
CA ALA A 528 2.97 -11.20 23.53
C ALA A 528 4.04 -11.72 22.58
N ALA A 529 5.27 -11.79 23.07
CA ALA A 529 6.36 -12.56 22.48
C ALA A 529 6.73 -13.70 23.44
N LEU A 530 7.03 -14.88 22.89
CA LEU A 530 7.30 -16.12 23.63
C LEU A 530 8.52 -16.80 23.03
N ASN A 531 9.32 -17.46 23.87
CA ASN A 531 10.34 -18.39 23.39
C ASN A 531 9.66 -19.65 22.83
N GLY A 532 10.01 -20.05 21.60
CA GLY A 532 9.36 -21.17 20.91
C GLY A 532 9.70 -22.56 21.50
N SER A 533 10.71 -22.70 22.35
CA SER A 533 11.00 -24.00 22.99
C SER A 533 10.07 -24.33 24.16
N ASN A 534 9.65 -23.32 24.95
CA ASN A 534 9.07 -23.52 26.29
C ASN A 534 7.96 -22.52 26.68
N ALA A 535 7.51 -21.68 25.75
CA ALA A 535 6.51 -20.63 25.96
C ALA A 535 6.85 -19.57 27.05
N SER A 536 8.11 -19.43 27.47
CA SER A 536 8.52 -18.39 28.42
C SER A 536 8.46 -17.00 27.77
N ASN A 537 7.96 -16.01 28.50
CA ASN A 537 7.74 -14.65 28.00
C ASN A 537 9.06 -13.99 27.54
N ILE A 538 9.02 -13.37 26.36
CA ILE A 538 10.01 -12.40 25.91
C ILE A 538 9.40 -11.01 26.13
N LYS A 539 10.19 -10.05 26.67
CA LYS A 539 9.66 -8.72 26.97
C LYS A 539 9.38 -7.93 25.69
N TRP A 540 8.11 -7.63 25.47
CA TRP A 540 7.62 -6.69 24.47
C TRP A 540 6.72 -5.66 25.17
N GLU A 541 7.17 -4.41 25.22
CA GLU A 541 6.32 -3.27 25.62
C GLU A 541 6.03 -2.46 24.36
N TRP A 542 4.78 -2.00 24.22
CA TRP A 542 4.33 -1.18 23.10
C TRP A 542 3.33 -0.14 23.60
N GLU A 543 3.02 0.84 22.76
CA GLU A 543 2.03 1.88 23.07
C GLU A 543 0.84 1.83 22.10
N PRO A 544 -0.41 1.79 22.60
CA PRO A 544 -1.59 1.99 21.78
C PRO A 544 -1.67 3.42 21.22
N SER A 545 -2.39 3.58 20.11
CA SER A 545 -2.55 4.88 19.47
C SER A 545 -3.52 5.81 20.23
N LEU A 546 -4.41 5.22 21.05
CA LEU A 546 -5.34 5.91 21.94
C LEU A 546 -4.81 6.02 23.37
N LYS A 547 -4.00 7.07 23.62
CA LYS A 547 -3.54 7.42 24.97
C LYS A 547 -4.64 8.12 25.78
N LEU A 548 -5.55 7.35 26.37
CA LEU A 548 -6.57 7.82 27.32
C LEU A 548 -6.04 7.85 28.76
N ASN A 549 -6.70 8.63 29.63
CA ASN A 549 -6.25 8.82 31.02
C ASN A 549 -6.59 7.60 31.89
N ILE A 550 -5.62 7.11 32.64
CA ILE A 550 -5.55 5.68 33.04
C ILE A 550 -6.24 5.38 34.38
N THR A 551 -7.42 5.97 34.61
CA THR A 551 -8.28 5.62 35.76
C THR A 551 -9.15 4.40 35.50
N ASP A 552 -9.54 4.16 34.25
CA ASP A 552 -10.31 2.99 33.87
C ASP A 552 -9.42 1.77 33.56
N ARG A 553 -9.71 0.63 34.21
CA ARG A 553 -9.07 -0.67 33.91
C ARG A 553 -9.49 -1.25 32.55
N ILE A 554 -10.30 -0.53 31.77
CA ILE A 554 -10.87 -0.97 30.49
C ILE A 554 -10.28 -0.11 29.37
N VAL A 555 -9.04 -0.43 28.98
CA VAL A 555 -8.48 0.05 27.71
C VAL A 555 -9.09 -0.79 26.60
N TYR A 556 -9.92 -0.17 25.74
CA TYR A 556 -10.64 -0.84 24.65
C TYR A 556 -9.73 -1.55 23.64
N ALA A 557 -8.48 -1.10 23.51
CA ALA A 557 -7.47 -1.72 22.67
C ALA A 557 -7.46 -3.24 22.85
N PHE A 558 -7.53 -3.97 21.75
CA PHE A 558 -7.18 -5.38 21.56
C PHE A 558 -6.27 -5.45 20.34
N GLN A 559 -5.62 -6.58 20.07
CA GLN A 559 -5.05 -6.84 18.75
C GLN A 559 -5.76 -8.03 18.11
N PHE A 560 -6.04 -7.95 16.81
CA PHE A 560 -6.60 -9.08 16.08
C PHE A 560 -5.48 -10.00 15.63
N ASP A 561 -4.40 -9.47 15.07
CA ASP A 561 -3.39 -10.31 14.43
C ASP A 561 -1.95 -9.82 14.57
N VAL A 562 -1.02 -10.75 14.35
CA VAL A 562 0.43 -10.58 14.45
C VAL A 562 1.13 -11.50 13.47
N GLN A 563 2.09 -10.98 12.68
CA GLN A 563 2.76 -11.72 11.60
C GLN A 563 4.28 -11.60 11.71
N ASP A 564 4.99 -12.73 11.81
CA ASP A 564 6.46 -12.78 11.77
C ASP A 564 6.94 -12.53 10.33
N ALA A 565 7.96 -11.70 10.16
CA ALA A 565 8.53 -11.31 8.87
C ALA A 565 10.06 -11.51 8.81
N GLY A 566 10.58 -12.42 9.63
CA GLY A 566 11.99 -12.80 9.71
C GLY A 566 12.76 -11.92 10.70
N SER A 567 13.26 -10.78 10.23
CA SER A 567 13.91 -9.72 11.01
C SER A 567 12.93 -8.92 11.88
N THR A 568 11.67 -8.86 11.45
CA THR A 568 10.61 -8.00 11.97
C THR A 568 9.38 -8.80 12.39
N VAL A 569 8.50 -8.18 13.17
CA VAL A 569 7.16 -8.68 13.49
C VAL A 569 6.14 -7.55 13.37
N TRP A 570 5.03 -7.84 12.71
CA TRP A 570 3.95 -6.91 12.39
C TRP A 570 2.74 -7.13 13.29
N THR A 571 1.96 -6.09 13.58
CA THR A 571 0.79 -6.14 14.47
C THR A 571 -0.36 -5.30 13.96
N GLY A 572 -1.59 -5.83 14.05
CA GLY A 572 -2.81 -5.17 13.63
C GLY A 572 -3.96 -5.40 14.61
N GLY A 573 -4.81 -4.38 14.78
CA GLY A 573 -5.99 -4.49 15.63
C GLY A 573 -6.68 -3.17 15.88
N ALA A 574 -7.18 -3.05 17.12
CA ALA A 574 -7.84 -1.88 17.65
C ALA A 574 -6.99 -0.61 17.57
N ASP A 575 -7.66 0.52 17.82
CA ASP A 575 -7.07 1.86 17.85
C ASP A 575 -6.48 2.28 16.50
N HIS A 576 -7.01 1.74 15.39
CA HIS A 576 -6.65 2.12 14.01
C HIS A 576 -5.18 1.87 13.61
N LEU A 577 -4.40 1.15 14.44
CA LEU A 577 -2.95 1.04 14.33
C LEU A 577 -2.53 -0.23 13.59
N ILE A 578 -1.69 -0.06 12.57
CA ILE A 578 -0.79 -1.11 12.07
C ILE A 578 0.64 -0.68 12.36
N ALA A 579 1.48 -1.61 12.84
CA ALA A 579 2.84 -1.32 13.27
C ALA A 579 3.81 -2.48 13.02
N ASN A 580 5.07 -2.11 12.78
CA ASN A 580 6.21 -2.99 12.50
C ASN A 580 7.25 -2.85 13.62
N TYR A 581 7.75 -3.96 14.15
CA TYR A 581 8.71 -4.01 15.26
C TYR A 581 9.94 -4.86 14.90
N SER A 582 11.12 -4.41 15.34
CA SER A 582 12.35 -5.19 15.28
C SER A 582 12.27 -6.37 16.26
N LYS A 583 12.45 -7.61 15.80
CA LYS A 583 12.55 -8.78 16.71
C LYS A 583 13.79 -8.72 17.61
N ASN A 584 14.81 -7.95 17.21
CA ASN A 584 15.86 -7.50 18.13
C ASN A 584 15.33 -6.35 19.02
N GLY A 585 14.98 -6.67 20.27
CA GLY A 585 14.62 -5.69 21.30
C GLY A 585 13.18 -5.15 21.27
N TYR A 586 12.35 -5.54 20.30
CA TYR A 586 10.93 -5.16 20.19
C TYR A 586 10.67 -3.64 20.12
N GLY A 587 11.63 -2.88 19.58
CA GLY A 587 11.45 -1.48 19.22
C GLY A 587 10.62 -1.33 17.95
N ARG A 588 9.64 -0.41 17.94
CA ARG A 588 8.83 -0.09 16.77
C ARG A 588 9.67 0.60 15.70
N ILE A 589 9.71 0.03 14.51
CA ILE A 589 10.40 0.56 13.32
C ILE A 589 9.52 1.62 12.64
N SER A 590 8.26 1.26 12.39
CA SER A 590 7.31 2.11 11.68
C SER A 590 5.86 1.78 12.09
N SER A 591 4.94 2.70 11.78
CA SER A 591 3.51 2.51 11.96
C SER A 591 2.70 3.40 11.04
N SER A 592 1.43 3.05 10.84
CA SER A 592 0.45 3.89 10.16
C SER A 592 -0.86 3.91 10.93
N ILE A 593 -1.60 5.02 10.82
CA ILE A 593 -2.93 5.20 11.44
C ILE A 593 -3.98 5.30 10.36
N SER A 594 -4.96 4.40 10.38
CA SER A 594 -6.14 4.51 9.51
C SER A 594 -7.15 5.53 10.07
N LYS A 595 -8.02 6.07 9.22
CA LYS A 595 -9.16 6.91 9.65
C LYS A 595 -10.41 6.61 8.83
N TYR A 596 -11.56 6.79 9.49
CA TYR A 596 -12.92 6.56 9.01
C TYR A 596 -13.13 5.06 8.64
N GLY A 597 -13.75 4.34 9.58
CA GLY A 597 -13.35 2.96 9.85
C GLY A 597 -11.95 2.91 10.51
N GLY A 598 -11.55 1.76 11.06
CA GLY A 598 -10.30 1.69 11.84
C GLY A 598 -9.54 0.39 11.84
N ASP A 599 -10.09 -0.61 12.51
CA ASP A 599 -9.32 -1.69 13.09
C ASP A 599 -8.82 -2.66 12.00
N TRP A 600 -7.55 -3.03 12.14
CA TRP A 600 -6.88 -4.01 11.28
C TRP A 600 -7.22 -5.41 11.77
N GLN A 601 -7.71 -6.25 10.88
CA GLN A 601 -8.37 -7.52 11.22
C GLN A 601 -7.48 -8.74 10.93
N ASP A 602 -6.55 -8.60 9.98
CA ASP A 602 -5.66 -9.66 9.48
C ASP A 602 -4.36 -9.05 8.90
N LEU A 603 -3.27 -9.82 8.93
CA LEU A 603 -1.97 -9.51 8.32
C LEU A 603 -1.41 -10.73 7.56
N HIS A 604 -1.16 -10.58 6.25
CA HIS A 604 -0.60 -11.67 5.45
C HIS A 604 0.77 -11.33 4.85
N LEU A 605 1.80 -12.15 5.13
CA LEU A 605 3.12 -12.03 4.51
C LEU A 605 3.20 -12.80 3.18
N SER A 606 3.63 -12.13 2.11
CA SER A 606 4.04 -12.79 0.87
C SER A 606 5.30 -12.14 0.29
N GLY A 607 6.38 -12.92 0.21
CA GLY A 607 7.69 -12.42 -0.23
C GLY A 607 8.19 -11.29 0.67
N ASN A 608 8.41 -10.11 0.08
CA ASN A 608 8.82 -8.89 0.81
C ASN A 608 7.64 -7.95 1.15
N THR A 609 6.40 -8.40 0.98
CA THR A 609 5.20 -7.57 1.15
C THR A 609 4.32 -8.10 2.28
N ILE A 610 3.90 -7.21 3.17
CA ILE A 610 2.79 -7.44 4.10
C ILE A 610 1.53 -6.85 3.49
N TYR A 611 0.45 -7.63 3.42
CA TYR A 611 -0.90 -7.10 3.22
C TYR A 611 -1.54 -6.91 4.59
N GLY A 612 -2.10 -5.73 4.83
CA GLY A 612 -2.94 -5.46 5.99
C GLY A 612 -4.40 -5.36 5.55
N ALA A 613 -5.28 -6.13 6.20
CA ALA A 613 -6.72 -6.11 5.98
C ALA A 613 -7.45 -5.40 7.13
N CYS A 614 -8.55 -4.71 6.84
CA CYS A 614 -9.29 -3.93 7.82
C CYS A 614 -10.75 -3.60 7.41
N HIS A 615 -11.51 -3.03 8.34
CA HIS A 615 -12.76 -2.31 8.04
C HIS A 615 -12.55 -0.80 7.74
N CYS A 616 -11.29 -0.39 7.55
CA CYS A 616 -10.88 0.99 7.33
C CYS A 616 -10.99 1.38 5.83
N GLY A 617 -12.07 2.12 5.51
CA GLY A 617 -12.56 2.31 4.15
C GLY A 617 -12.01 3.52 3.39
N ASP A 618 -11.23 4.38 4.04
CA ASP A 618 -10.95 5.74 3.54
C ASP A 618 -9.47 6.11 3.37
N VAL A 619 -8.73 6.26 4.48
CA VAL A 619 -7.40 6.90 4.42
C VAL A 619 -6.43 6.27 5.41
N LEU A 620 -5.15 6.26 5.02
CA LEU A 620 -4.02 5.83 5.81
C LEU A 620 -3.02 6.98 5.99
N PHE A 621 -2.67 7.31 7.23
CA PHE A 621 -1.64 8.27 7.58
C PHE A 621 -0.35 7.53 7.92
N GLU A 622 0.59 7.53 6.97
CA GLU A 622 1.85 6.80 7.03
C GLU A 622 2.82 7.48 7.99
N GLY A 623 3.50 6.73 8.87
CA GLY A 623 4.43 7.28 9.89
C GLY A 623 3.74 7.78 11.17
N SER A 624 2.41 7.89 11.18
CA SER A 624 1.66 8.29 12.37
C SER A 624 1.69 7.25 13.49
N THR A 625 1.69 7.70 14.74
CA THR A 625 1.71 6.82 15.93
C THR A 625 0.45 6.88 16.81
N GLY A 626 -0.41 7.90 16.67
CA GLY A 626 -1.51 8.17 17.60
C GLY A 626 -2.80 8.66 16.93
N TYR A 627 -3.95 8.05 17.24
CA TYR A 627 -5.22 8.36 16.59
C TYR A 627 -5.69 9.80 16.77
N HIS A 628 -5.50 10.43 17.93
CA HIS A 628 -5.87 11.85 18.13
C HIS A 628 -4.78 12.84 17.67
N THR A 629 -3.67 12.36 17.10
CA THR A 629 -2.51 13.18 16.74
C THR A 629 -1.89 12.83 15.39
N TYR A 630 -2.56 12.02 14.56
CA TYR A 630 -2.08 11.47 13.29
C TYR A 630 -1.28 12.46 12.42
N TRP A 631 -1.84 13.65 12.15
CA TRP A 631 -1.22 14.73 11.35
C TRP A 631 0.06 15.35 11.97
N LYS A 632 0.47 14.97 13.18
CA LYS A 632 1.70 15.48 13.79
C LYS A 632 2.95 14.81 13.20
N GLU A 633 2.86 13.52 12.91
CA GLU A 633 3.98 12.64 12.57
C GLU A 633 3.81 11.94 11.22
N SER A 634 2.65 12.12 10.57
CA SER A 634 2.41 11.64 9.20
C SER A 634 3.57 12.08 8.28
N LYS A 635 4.06 11.17 7.44
CA LYS A 635 5.07 11.41 6.39
C LYS A 635 4.45 11.42 4.99
N ALA A 636 3.35 10.67 4.80
CA ALA A 636 2.47 10.76 3.64
C ALA A 636 1.02 10.43 4.05
N VAL A 637 0.08 10.64 3.12
CA VAL A 637 -1.36 10.37 3.29
C VAL A 637 -1.86 9.61 2.08
N HIS A 638 -2.36 8.39 2.26
CA HIS A 638 -2.74 7.47 1.18
C HIS A 638 -4.24 7.17 1.17
N ARG A 639 -4.83 7.08 -0.03
CA ARG A 639 -6.18 6.54 -0.20
C ARG A 639 -6.14 5.03 -0.03
N MET A 640 -7.03 4.51 0.81
CA MET A 640 -7.16 3.09 1.10
C MET A 640 -8.63 2.67 1.01
N ARG A 641 -8.90 1.39 0.72
CA ARG A 641 -10.23 0.78 0.79
C ARG A 641 -10.13 -0.66 1.26
N LEU A 642 -10.18 -0.86 2.59
CA LEU A 642 -10.21 -2.14 3.30
C LEU A 642 -8.93 -2.99 3.26
N VAL A 643 -8.01 -2.76 2.30
CA VAL A 643 -6.73 -3.47 2.21
C VAL A 643 -5.63 -2.51 1.75
N ALA A 644 -4.41 -2.66 2.28
CA ALA A 644 -3.21 -1.98 1.83
C ALA A 644 -2.00 -2.94 1.81
N ALA A 645 -0.97 -2.59 1.02
CA ALA A 645 0.30 -3.31 0.96
C ALA A 645 1.44 -2.46 1.57
N PHE A 646 2.38 -3.12 2.24
CA PHE A 646 3.52 -2.52 2.93
C PHE A 646 4.80 -3.31 2.63
N ASP A 647 5.95 -2.65 2.63
CA ASP A 647 7.23 -3.38 2.65
C ASP A 647 7.45 -4.03 4.02
N LYS A 648 7.81 -5.32 4.07
CA LYS A 648 7.88 -6.07 5.34
C LYS A 648 8.98 -5.58 6.31
N ASP A 649 10.01 -4.91 5.81
CA ASP A 649 11.19 -4.52 6.60
C ASP A 649 11.14 -3.03 6.96
N SER A 650 10.91 -2.12 5.99
CA SER A 650 10.77 -0.68 6.26
C SER A 650 9.39 -0.31 6.80
N GLY A 651 8.34 -1.03 6.39
CA GLY A 651 6.94 -0.70 6.66
C GLY A 651 6.41 0.54 5.93
N GLU A 652 7.07 0.93 4.83
CA GLU A 652 6.55 1.97 3.94
C GLU A 652 5.37 1.47 3.12
N VAL A 653 4.43 2.36 2.82
CA VAL A 653 3.17 2.03 2.12
C VAL A 653 3.41 1.89 0.62
N ILE A 654 3.07 0.72 0.08
CA ILE A 654 3.21 0.38 -1.34
C ILE A 654 1.94 0.81 -2.08
N GLY A 655 1.84 2.11 -2.38
CA GLY A 655 0.65 2.72 -3.00
C GLY A 655 0.25 2.16 -4.38
N GLU A 656 1.16 1.49 -5.09
CA GLU A 656 0.87 0.78 -6.35
C GLU A 656 -0.19 -0.33 -6.23
N PHE A 657 -0.46 -0.81 -5.01
CA PHE A 657 -1.62 -1.65 -4.72
C PHE A 657 -2.67 -0.82 -3.99
N SER A 658 -3.60 -0.24 -4.77
CA SER A 658 -4.69 0.61 -4.30
C SER A 658 -6.04 0.01 -4.76
N PRO A 659 -6.48 -1.10 -4.13
CA PRO A 659 -7.70 -1.79 -4.51
C PRO A 659 -8.95 -0.95 -4.21
N VAL A 660 -10.05 -1.25 -4.90
CA VAL A 660 -11.36 -0.66 -4.62
C VAL A 660 -12.36 -1.76 -4.25
N LEU A 661 -12.61 -1.87 -2.95
CA LEU A 661 -13.55 -2.79 -2.32
C LEU A 661 -14.64 -2.02 -1.56
N LYS A 662 -15.78 -2.69 -1.33
CA LYS A 662 -16.87 -2.18 -0.48
C LYS A 662 -17.51 -3.32 0.33
N GLY A 663 -17.67 -3.09 1.63
CA GLY A 663 -18.43 -3.94 2.55
C GLY A 663 -19.94 -3.71 2.51
N ALA A 664 -20.70 -4.73 2.91
CA ALA A 664 -22.16 -4.68 3.03
C ALA A 664 -22.64 -3.86 4.24
N SER A 665 -21.98 -4.03 5.39
CA SER A 665 -22.30 -3.41 6.67
C SER A 665 -21.21 -2.46 7.17
N GLY A 666 -20.02 -2.51 6.53
CA GLY A 666 -18.83 -1.78 6.99
C GLY A 666 -17.99 -2.58 7.98
N TYR A 667 -18.07 -3.92 7.94
CA TYR A 667 -17.30 -4.81 8.82
C TYR A 667 -15.96 -5.24 8.24
N GLY A 668 -15.67 -4.94 6.97
CA GLY A 668 -14.31 -5.00 6.43
C GLY A 668 -13.86 -6.34 5.86
N VAL A 669 -12.56 -6.39 5.59
CA VAL A 669 -11.84 -7.60 5.19
C VAL A 669 -11.22 -8.22 6.44
N TRP A 670 -11.64 -9.44 6.74
CA TRP A 670 -11.28 -10.23 7.92
C TRP A 670 -10.11 -11.20 7.70
N GLU A 671 -9.70 -11.39 6.46
CA GLU A 671 -8.73 -12.39 6.04
C GLU A 671 -8.06 -11.95 4.73
N SER A 672 -6.76 -12.14 4.60
CA SER A 672 -6.05 -12.05 3.32
C SER A 672 -5.07 -13.21 3.13
N PHE A 673 -4.97 -13.70 1.89
CA PHE A 673 -4.22 -14.92 1.57
C PHE A 673 -3.67 -14.86 0.15
N VAL A 674 -2.39 -15.15 -0.05
CA VAL A 674 -1.80 -15.28 -1.39
C VAL A 674 -1.72 -16.74 -1.80
N ASP A 675 -2.36 -17.09 -2.92
CA ASP A 675 -2.35 -18.46 -3.43
C ASP A 675 -1.02 -18.84 -4.12
N SER A 676 -0.86 -20.14 -4.39
CA SER A 676 0.30 -20.72 -5.10
C SER A 676 0.57 -20.17 -6.51
N ARG A 677 -0.34 -19.38 -7.09
CA ARG A 677 -0.18 -18.70 -8.39
C ARG A 677 0.12 -17.20 -8.20
N GLY A 678 0.27 -16.73 -6.95
CA GLY A 678 0.57 -15.35 -6.58
C GLY A 678 -0.67 -14.43 -6.53
N ASN A 679 -1.89 -14.97 -6.64
CA ASN A 679 -3.09 -14.14 -6.59
C ASN A 679 -3.45 -13.86 -5.12
N LEU A 680 -3.77 -12.59 -4.80
CA LEU A 680 -4.27 -12.22 -3.49
C LEU A 680 -5.79 -12.47 -3.43
N TRP A 681 -6.19 -13.33 -2.50
CA TRP A 681 -7.56 -13.51 -2.04
C TRP A 681 -7.79 -12.66 -0.80
N VAL A 682 -8.98 -12.09 -0.67
CA VAL A 682 -9.39 -11.32 0.52
C VAL A 682 -10.84 -11.66 0.88
N GLY A 683 -11.12 -11.93 2.16
CA GLY A 683 -12.42 -12.37 2.66
C GLY A 683 -13.01 -11.41 3.68
N GLY A 684 -14.34 -11.27 3.77
CA GLY A 684 -14.97 -10.38 4.75
C GLY A 684 -16.47 -10.16 4.56
N ASP A 685 -16.94 -8.92 4.80
CA ASP A 685 -18.31 -8.47 4.51
C ASP A 685 -18.49 -7.89 3.10
N ILE A 686 -17.49 -8.07 2.23
CA ILE A 686 -17.43 -7.53 0.86
C ILE A 686 -18.75 -7.82 0.13
N ASN A 687 -19.32 -6.83 -0.55
CA ASN A 687 -20.44 -7.01 -1.48
C ASN A 687 -20.17 -6.48 -2.90
N ARG A 688 -19.20 -5.58 -3.08
CA ARG A 688 -18.78 -5.06 -4.40
C ARG A 688 -17.29 -4.77 -4.48
N SER A 689 -16.77 -4.86 -5.69
CA SER A 689 -15.40 -4.48 -6.02
C SER A 689 -15.30 -3.85 -7.41
N LEU A 690 -14.20 -3.14 -7.68
CA LEU A 690 -13.86 -2.67 -9.02
C LEU A 690 -13.02 -3.73 -9.74
N GLY A 691 -13.53 -4.26 -10.85
CA GLY A 691 -12.75 -5.03 -11.82
C GLY A 691 -12.27 -4.13 -12.96
N ALA A 692 -11.44 -4.68 -13.85
CA ALA A 692 -10.91 -3.93 -15.00
C ALA A 692 -12.02 -3.39 -15.94
N ASN A 693 -13.18 -4.04 -15.95
CA ASN A 693 -14.35 -3.69 -16.77
C ASN A 693 -15.45 -2.92 -15.99
N GLY A 694 -15.20 -2.46 -14.76
CA GLY A 694 -16.16 -1.71 -13.93
C GLY A 694 -16.53 -2.36 -12.59
N GLU A 695 -17.56 -1.83 -11.91
CA GLU A 695 -18.03 -2.35 -10.62
C GLU A 695 -18.74 -3.71 -10.80
N GLN A 696 -18.42 -4.70 -9.95
CA GLN A 696 -19.03 -6.02 -9.95
C GLN A 696 -19.51 -6.45 -8.55
N ARG A 697 -20.56 -7.29 -8.49
CA ARG A 697 -21.17 -7.82 -7.24
C ARG A 697 -20.36 -9.00 -6.70
N THR A 698 -19.32 -8.65 -5.97
CA THR A 698 -18.33 -9.54 -5.35
C THR A 698 -18.71 -9.77 -3.88
N VAL A 699 -19.33 -10.90 -3.56
CA VAL A 699 -19.85 -11.17 -2.20
C VAL A 699 -18.96 -12.15 -1.43
N GLY A 700 -18.59 -11.74 -0.22
CA GLY A 700 -17.84 -12.53 0.75
C GLY A 700 -16.33 -12.57 0.53
N PHE A 701 -15.88 -12.82 -0.70
CA PHE A 701 -14.46 -12.78 -1.04
C PHE A 701 -14.20 -12.13 -2.41
N ALA A 702 -13.03 -11.52 -2.55
CA ALA A 702 -12.50 -10.96 -3.78
C ALA A 702 -11.14 -11.59 -4.12
N ARG A 703 -10.75 -11.52 -5.40
CA ARG A 703 -9.47 -12.04 -5.90
C ARG A 703 -8.79 -11.01 -6.78
N PHE A 704 -7.47 -10.88 -6.65
CA PHE A 704 -6.62 -10.00 -7.43
C PHE A 704 -5.51 -10.83 -8.06
N ALA A 705 -5.46 -10.88 -9.39
CA ALA A 705 -4.40 -11.63 -10.07
C ALA A 705 -3.04 -11.02 -9.74
N SER A 706 -2.00 -11.87 -9.63
CA SER A 706 -0.61 -11.36 -9.59
C SER A 706 -0.35 -10.47 -10.81
N ARG A 707 0.41 -9.38 -10.66
CA ARG A 707 0.91 -8.64 -11.83
C ARG A 707 2.07 -9.41 -12.44
N ASP A 708 2.18 -9.32 -13.75
CA ASP A 708 3.34 -9.83 -14.45
C ASP A 708 4.58 -8.98 -14.14
N VAL A 709 5.64 -9.64 -13.67
CA VAL A 709 6.97 -9.09 -13.38
C VAL A 709 8.07 -9.85 -14.13
N THR A 710 7.70 -10.64 -15.13
CA THR A 710 8.62 -11.47 -15.91
C THR A 710 9.36 -10.58 -16.90
N ALA A 711 10.69 -10.52 -16.81
CA ALA A 711 11.45 -9.72 -17.77
C ALA A 711 11.43 -10.37 -19.17
N PRO A 712 11.20 -9.59 -20.24
CA PRO A 712 11.26 -10.11 -21.61
C PRO A 712 12.68 -10.60 -21.97
N SER A 713 12.77 -11.39 -23.04
CA SER A 713 14.06 -11.88 -23.54
C SER A 713 15.00 -10.75 -23.97
N THR A 714 16.31 -10.92 -23.80
CA THR A 714 17.29 -9.91 -24.23
C THR A 714 17.39 -9.86 -25.77
N PRO A 715 17.36 -8.67 -26.42
CA PRO A 715 17.67 -8.52 -27.84
C PRO A 715 19.07 -9.02 -28.19
N SER A 716 19.36 -9.22 -29.47
CA SER A 716 20.68 -9.72 -29.92
C SER A 716 21.19 -9.00 -31.17
N ASN A 717 22.45 -9.24 -31.54
CA ASN A 717 23.06 -8.71 -32.78
C ASN A 717 22.94 -7.19 -32.95
N LEU A 718 23.11 -6.41 -31.88
CA LEU A 718 23.20 -4.96 -31.98
C LEU A 718 24.44 -4.58 -32.80
N SER A 719 24.22 -3.75 -33.82
CA SER A 719 25.25 -3.14 -34.65
C SER A 719 25.00 -1.64 -34.77
N VAL A 720 26.08 -0.88 -34.96
CA VAL A 720 26.06 0.56 -35.21
C VAL A 720 26.86 0.82 -36.49
N GLN A 721 26.40 1.75 -37.32
CA GLN A 721 27.12 2.21 -38.51
C GLN A 721 27.05 3.73 -38.59
N ARG A 722 28.21 4.39 -38.71
CA ARG A 722 28.33 5.84 -38.84
C ARG A 722 28.07 6.27 -40.29
N ASP A 723 27.02 7.05 -40.52
CA ASP A 723 26.65 7.63 -41.82
C ASP A 723 26.67 9.16 -41.71
N GLY A 724 27.81 9.75 -42.08
CA GLY A 724 28.06 11.18 -41.93
C GLY A 724 28.01 11.64 -40.48
N SER A 725 26.98 12.42 -40.13
CA SER A 725 26.71 12.94 -38.78
C SER A 725 25.70 12.12 -37.98
N THR A 726 25.35 10.92 -38.45
CA THR A 726 24.29 10.08 -37.87
C THR A 726 24.81 8.68 -37.59
N ASP A 727 24.52 8.15 -36.39
CA ASP A 727 24.73 6.75 -36.08
C ASP A 727 23.44 5.96 -36.34
N LYS A 728 23.56 4.91 -37.14
CA LYS A 728 22.47 4.03 -37.55
C LYS A 728 22.59 2.70 -36.80
N LEU A 729 21.61 2.43 -35.94
CA LEU A 729 21.57 1.25 -35.08
C LEU A 729 20.60 0.22 -35.66
N SER A 730 20.97 -1.07 -35.60
CA SER A 730 20.06 -2.18 -35.90
C SER A 730 20.34 -3.39 -35.02
N TRP A 731 19.29 -4.17 -34.72
CA TRP A 731 19.37 -5.35 -33.86
C TRP A 731 18.38 -6.44 -34.28
N SER A 732 18.56 -7.64 -33.74
CA SER A 732 17.58 -8.74 -33.82
C SER A 732 16.55 -8.62 -32.70
N GLY A 733 15.28 -8.57 -33.07
CA GLY A 733 14.15 -8.48 -32.16
C GLY A 733 13.87 -9.76 -31.37
N VAL A 734 12.94 -9.67 -30.42
CA VAL A 734 12.52 -10.76 -29.54
C VAL A 734 11.24 -11.44 -30.07
N ARG A 735 10.91 -12.63 -29.56
CA ARG A 735 9.68 -13.38 -29.94
C ARG A 735 8.39 -12.82 -29.34
N GLU A 736 8.49 -11.80 -28.50
CA GLU A 736 7.40 -11.32 -27.67
C GLU A 736 6.48 -10.36 -28.43
N SER A 737 5.16 -10.61 -28.34
CA SER A 737 4.16 -9.91 -29.15
C SER A 737 4.00 -8.46 -28.69
N GLY A 738 4.20 -7.51 -29.60
CA GLY A 738 4.12 -6.08 -29.29
C GLY A 738 5.33 -5.53 -28.53
N ALA A 739 6.42 -6.30 -28.41
CA ALA A 739 7.63 -5.85 -27.72
C ALA A 739 8.18 -4.54 -28.29
N ARG A 740 8.47 -3.60 -27.40
CA ARG A 740 9.19 -2.36 -27.69
C ARG A 740 10.67 -2.53 -27.33
N TYR A 741 11.49 -1.58 -27.75
CA TYR A 741 12.92 -1.56 -27.51
C TYR A 741 13.35 -0.20 -26.99
N GLN A 742 14.05 -0.18 -25.87
CA GLN A 742 14.77 1.00 -25.41
C GLN A 742 16.17 1.00 -25.98
N VAL A 743 16.52 2.11 -26.62
CA VAL A 743 17.89 2.42 -27.04
C VAL A 743 18.54 3.24 -25.94
N LEU A 744 19.72 2.83 -25.52
CA LEU A 744 20.53 3.52 -24.52
C LEU A 744 21.83 4.01 -25.16
N ARG A 745 22.25 5.22 -24.80
CA ARG A 745 23.57 5.80 -25.07
C ARG A 745 24.27 6.01 -23.73
N ASP A 746 25.41 5.36 -23.58
CA ASP A 746 26.31 5.31 -22.42
C ASP A 746 25.68 4.86 -21.10
N ASP A 747 24.97 5.73 -20.40
CA ASP A 747 24.30 5.45 -19.12
C ASP A 747 22.81 5.86 -19.11
N ARG A 748 22.28 6.30 -20.27
CA ARG A 748 20.93 6.87 -20.40
C ARG A 748 20.11 6.23 -21.51
N VAL A 749 18.83 5.99 -21.25
CA VAL A 749 17.84 5.76 -22.31
C VAL A 749 17.71 7.05 -23.14
N ILE A 750 17.79 6.93 -24.46
CA ILE A 750 17.63 8.04 -25.42
C ILE A 750 16.42 7.90 -26.33
N ALA A 751 15.85 6.70 -26.46
CA ALA A 751 14.62 6.46 -27.22
C ALA A 751 13.90 5.19 -26.74
N THR A 752 12.60 5.12 -27.02
CA THR A 752 11.81 3.88 -26.99
C THR A 752 11.11 3.73 -28.35
N VAL A 753 11.29 2.59 -29.02
CA VAL A 753 10.80 2.34 -30.39
C VAL A 753 10.12 0.97 -30.50
N SER A 754 9.22 0.80 -31.48
CA SER A 754 8.58 -0.49 -31.79
C SER A 754 9.26 -1.25 -32.93
N GLY A 755 10.20 -0.62 -33.64
CA GLY A 755 11.02 -1.25 -34.68
C GLY A 755 12.33 -1.81 -34.16
N THR A 756 13.08 -2.51 -35.01
CA THR A 756 14.39 -3.10 -34.68
C THR A 756 15.59 -2.28 -35.20
N SER A 757 15.39 -0.98 -35.37
CA SER A 757 16.40 -0.01 -35.81
C SER A 757 16.11 1.38 -35.25
N TYR A 758 17.14 2.22 -35.15
CA TYR A 758 17.03 3.62 -34.72
C TYR A 758 18.18 4.45 -35.31
N GLU A 759 17.97 5.74 -35.54
CA GLU A 759 18.99 6.67 -36.03
C GLU A 759 19.10 7.86 -35.06
N VAL A 760 20.32 8.30 -34.77
CA VAL A 760 20.61 9.38 -33.81
C VAL A 760 21.77 10.26 -34.28
N GLU A 761 21.82 11.51 -33.84
CA GLU A 761 22.99 12.38 -34.02
C GLU A 761 24.24 11.74 -33.42
N HIS A 762 25.31 11.63 -34.24
CA HIS A 762 26.54 10.93 -33.89
C HIS A 762 27.19 11.51 -32.62
N THR A 763 27.86 10.67 -31.83
CA THR A 763 28.65 11.12 -30.67
C THR A 763 29.94 10.31 -30.53
N ASP A 764 31.10 10.96 -30.66
CA ASP A 764 32.39 10.25 -30.69
C ASP A 764 32.65 9.47 -29.39
N GLY A 765 32.92 8.17 -29.52
CA GLY A 765 33.14 7.26 -28.39
C GLY A 765 31.88 6.78 -27.66
N ALA A 766 30.68 7.16 -28.11
CA ALA A 766 29.43 6.77 -27.48
C ALA A 766 29.18 5.24 -27.52
N ARG A 767 28.67 4.70 -26.42
CA ARG A 767 28.39 3.26 -26.27
C ARG A 767 26.90 3.00 -26.33
N TYR A 768 26.47 2.23 -27.32
CA TYR A 768 25.06 1.93 -27.55
C TYR A 768 24.66 0.57 -27.00
N TYR A 769 23.46 0.49 -26.44
CA TYR A 769 22.83 -0.74 -25.94
C TYR A 769 21.36 -0.75 -26.31
N VAL A 770 20.76 -1.94 -26.40
CA VAL A 770 19.32 -2.10 -26.56
C VAL A 770 18.77 -3.11 -25.56
N ARG A 771 17.61 -2.81 -24.95
CA ARG A 771 16.83 -3.76 -24.14
C ARG A 771 15.38 -3.80 -24.63
N SER A 772 14.72 -4.94 -24.52
CA SER A 772 13.30 -5.07 -24.86
C SER A 772 12.43 -4.65 -23.68
N ILE A 773 11.18 -4.31 -23.99
CA ILE A 773 10.10 -4.02 -23.04
C ILE A 773 8.85 -4.76 -23.49
N ASP A 774 8.17 -5.40 -22.56
CA ASP A 774 6.89 -6.07 -22.78
C ASP A 774 5.70 -5.07 -22.76
N ALA A 775 4.49 -5.62 -22.67
CA ALA A 775 3.24 -4.86 -22.46
C ALA A 775 2.94 -4.54 -20.98
N SER A 776 3.69 -5.14 -20.04
CA SER A 776 3.56 -4.96 -18.58
C SER A 776 4.44 -3.83 -18.02
N GLU A 777 5.34 -3.29 -18.85
CA GLU A 777 6.48 -2.42 -18.50
C GLU A 777 7.55 -3.13 -17.64
N ASN A 778 7.88 -4.39 -17.96
CA ASN A 778 9.12 -5.05 -17.53
C ASN A 778 10.19 -4.96 -18.62
N PHE A 779 11.46 -4.84 -18.20
CA PHE A 779 12.60 -4.58 -19.07
C PHE A 779 13.58 -5.76 -19.06
N SER A 780 14.05 -6.19 -20.23
CA SER A 780 15.12 -7.19 -20.32
C SER A 780 16.44 -6.64 -19.80
N ALA A 781 17.42 -7.52 -19.61
CA ALA A 781 18.82 -7.10 -19.64
C ALA A 781 19.14 -6.48 -21.01
N SER A 782 20.12 -5.59 -21.11
CA SER A 782 20.50 -5.04 -22.41
C SER A 782 21.40 -6.00 -23.19
N THR A 783 21.55 -5.74 -24.49
CA THR A 783 22.68 -6.22 -25.28
C THR A 783 24.01 -5.84 -24.64
N GLY A 784 25.09 -6.45 -25.15
CA GLY A 784 26.43 -5.89 -25.02
C GLY A 784 26.51 -4.46 -25.59
N ALA A 785 27.55 -3.72 -25.18
CA ALA A 785 27.89 -2.43 -25.76
C ALA A 785 28.30 -2.57 -27.23
N ALA A 786 27.82 -1.66 -28.09
CA ALA A 786 28.30 -1.46 -29.45
C ALA A 786 28.78 -0.01 -29.64
N GLN A 787 29.67 0.22 -30.61
CA GLN A 787 30.24 1.53 -30.97
C GLN A 787 30.27 1.65 -32.50
N ALA A 788 30.38 2.89 -33.00
CA ALA A 788 30.36 3.24 -34.43
C ALA A 788 31.76 3.40 -35.03
#